data_AF-A0A942AZG3-F1
#
_entry.id   AF-A0A942AZG3-F1
#
_cell.length_a   1.000
_cell.length_b   1.000
_cell.length_c   1.000
_cell.angle_alpha   90.00
_cell.angle_beta   90.00
_cell.angle_gamma   90.00
#
_symmetry.space_group_name_H-M   'P 1'
#
loop_
_entity.id
_entity.type
_entity.pdbx_description
1 polymer ?
#
loop_
_entity_poly.entity_id
_entity_poly.type
_entity_poly.pdbx_seq_one_letter_code
_entity_poly.pdbx_strand_id
1 'polypeptide(L)'
;MRKTLLLKLFALLLVCVLGMQSTALANLADHTSTTAYGKEIELEELRTTDSKTYQLSDGSFQYVGYADDVHYKDSNGKFAEIDNSITNSAEKDGYAYTNTANSWRAYFSNQLSTSKAVLLEMGDYSLSFSMPSASQQGTAKKSVDMADPADSYYGDKKSDNRAVVYQEVLTGVDVVYTVKTSGIKEDIVLKNSAAPHSFEFALTADELMAVERDDTIYFQDRAGNDIFHIGSLYMIDANGKYSESVTCSIHQVKNGYSFVISASEEFLNAEDTVYPVIIDPSIMVTGSSDTFDTCVDEQYPSSNYYSSENLWTGGATGTNTMRTYIKFTMPSNITASQVTSATLRIKKREHQTPTIKAYRVTSNWSSSSVTWNNKPSYTTTNGTGTITLDTGSWYKLDTTTLVKYWLAGTYSNYGFLLKEPSETNSSQKTKFYSSDAPSPNKPELIIEYNNPSSSYTITYNGNGNTGGMPPSSQTVIGGTNVALRTNTGLLTKQNYEFSGWNTNSSGTGVTYSPGQTITMPNNNLTLYAKWVPFNYKIGIEAVSDYSNISGLGSLNTSIDCVRGLSDKILDASSSWTRKYFYTNDSVWENDFKSTTLGGNDSNITDSVDLAAYCGHGYEVQGFVLANQSHDDGFVSRSDLRLGDVNLNWFLTFTCNFLKSEKDDIGIAMNGLHMLCGYKTNMTVTANGGSTFASYATDSAQPIRIAWKNYGVATQPILTFNKISSFYHNSCGNDHLWGFGVVADDPSPYSATTANDYVYYDYQLS
;
A
#
# COMPACT_ATOMS: atom_id res chain seq x y z
N MET A 1 -49.69 11.92 26.19
CA MET A 1 -49.53 12.65 24.90
C MET A 1 -48.08 12.86 24.44
N ARG A 2 -47.06 12.91 25.31
CA ARG A 2 -45.66 13.15 24.88
C ARG A 2 -44.87 11.92 24.38
N LYS A 3 -45.28 10.68 24.67
CA LYS A 3 -44.58 9.46 24.17
C LYS A 3 -45.04 8.99 22.79
N THR A 4 -46.22 9.38 22.32
CA THR A 4 -46.75 9.02 20.99
C THR A 4 -46.31 9.97 19.88
N LEU A 5 -45.80 11.16 20.22
CA LEU A 5 -45.28 12.13 19.24
C LEU A 5 -43.84 11.79 18.79
N LEU A 6 -42.99 11.28 19.69
CA LEU A 6 -41.61 10.89 19.34
C LEU A 6 -41.54 9.64 18.45
N LEU A 7 -42.44 8.67 18.62
CA LEU A 7 -42.48 7.49 17.74
C LEU A 7 -43.00 7.82 16.34
N LYS A 8 -43.88 8.82 16.19
CA LYS A 8 -44.33 9.29 14.87
C LYS A 8 -43.29 10.15 14.16
N LEU A 9 -42.46 10.91 14.89
CA LEU A 9 -41.33 11.63 14.30
C LEU A 9 -40.23 10.68 13.81
N PHE A 10 -39.95 9.60 14.54
CA PHE A 10 -38.94 8.60 14.14
C PHE A 10 -39.38 7.75 12.93
N ALA A 11 -40.68 7.43 12.83
CA ALA A 11 -41.22 6.72 11.67
C ALA A 11 -41.30 7.60 10.40
N LEU A 12 -41.52 8.92 10.54
CA LEU A 12 -41.51 9.84 9.40
C LEU A 12 -40.07 10.12 8.92
N LEU A 13 -39.09 10.18 9.83
CA LEU A 13 -37.68 10.31 9.45
C LEU A 13 -37.16 9.07 8.70
N LEU A 14 -37.61 7.87 9.07
CA LEU A 14 -37.18 6.62 8.41
C LEU A 14 -37.78 6.47 7.00
N VAL A 15 -39.00 6.97 6.76
CA VAL A 15 -39.65 6.93 5.43
C VAL A 15 -39.12 8.03 4.50
N CYS A 16 -38.68 9.18 5.03
CA CYS A 16 -37.96 10.19 4.24
C CYS A 16 -36.53 9.76 3.85
N VAL A 17 -35.83 9.01 4.72
CA VAL A 17 -34.48 8.50 4.43
C VAL A 17 -34.50 7.31 3.45
N LEU A 18 -35.56 6.49 3.44
CA LEU A 18 -35.72 5.40 2.47
C LEU A 18 -36.36 5.86 1.13
N GLY A 19 -37.06 7.00 1.11
CA GLY A 19 -37.64 7.58 -0.11
C GLY A 19 -36.71 8.51 -0.90
N MET A 20 -35.63 9.01 -0.29
CA MET A 20 -34.60 9.81 -0.99
C MET A 20 -33.50 8.97 -1.65
N GLN A 21 -33.49 7.65 -1.45
CA GLN A 21 -32.49 6.77 -2.07
C GLN A 21 -32.93 6.18 -3.42
N SER A 22 -34.22 6.20 -3.79
CA SER A 22 -34.66 5.57 -5.06
C SER A 22 -34.67 6.50 -6.28
N THR A 23 -34.60 7.83 -6.11
CA THR A 23 -34.50 8.78 -7.23
C THR A 23 -33.09 9.35 -7.44
N ALA A 24 -32.19 9.21 -6.46
CA ALA A 24 -30.76 9.50 -6.63
C ALA A 24 -29.99 8.38 -7.34
N LEU A 25 -30.53 7.15 -7.38
CA LEU A 25 -29.88 5.98 -7.99
C LEU A 25 -30.09 5.85 -9.51
N ALA A 26 -30.86 6.74 -10.16
CA ALA A 26 -31.12 6.68 -11.60
C ALA A 26 -30.22 7.60 -12.44
N ASN A 27 -29.55 8.61 -11.85
CA ASN A 27 -28.64 9.52 -12.56
C ASN A 27 -27.16 9.37 -12.17
N LEU A 28 -26.82 8.42 -11.30
CA LEU A 28 -25.44 8.02 -11.00
C LEU A 28 -24.91 6.91 -11.94
N ALA A 29 -25.70 6.51 -12.94
CA ALA A 29 -25.42 5.33 -13.76
C ALA A 29 -24.51 5.58 -14.98
N ASP A 30 -24.00 6.80 -15.21
CA ASP A 30 -23.16 7.09 -16.39
C ASP A 30 -21.74 7.63 -16.07
N HIS A 31 -21.35 7.65 -14.79
CA HIS A 31 -19.99 8.05 -14.39
C HIS A 31 -19.08 6.91 -13.93
N THR A 32 -19.56 5.65 -13.91
CA THR A 32 -18.69 4.49 -13.70
C THR A 32 -18.13 3.99 -15.03
N SER A 33 -17.16 4.72 -15.58
CA SER A 33 -16.15 4.14 -16.48
C SER A 33 -15.23 3.22 -15.68
N THR A 34 -15.77 2.14 -15.11
CA THR A 34 -14.98 1.08 -14.50
C THR A 34 -14.50 0.13 -15.58
N THR A 35 -13.38 0.47 -16.20
CA THR A 35 -12.38 -0.49 -16.71
C THR A 35 -11.10 0.26 -17.09
N ALA A 36 -10.24 0.50 -16.10
CA ALA A 36 -8.77 0.32 -16.15
C ALA A 36 -8.13 1.03 -14.93
N TYR A 37 -7.31 0.28 -14.18
CA TYR A 37 -6.54 0.64 -12.97
C TYR A 37 -7.34 0.66 -11.66
N GLY A 38 -6.98 -0.25 -10.73
CA GLY A 38 -7.71 -0.57 -9.50
C GLY A 38 -7.79 0.56 -8.46
N LYS A 39 -8.65 1.55 -8.73
CA LYS A 39 -9.08 2.58 -7.78
C LYS A 39 -10.07 1.97 -6.80
N GLU A 40 -9.70 1.87 -5.53
CA GLU A 40 -10.60 1.32 -4.49
C GLU A 40 -11.29 2.41 -3.68
N ILE A 41 -10.55 3.46 -3.28
CA ILE A 41 -11.04 4.49 -2.36
C ILE A 41 -10.51 5.86 -2.76
N GLU A 42 -11.38 6.84 -2.99
CA GLU A 42 -11.01 8.25 -3.07
C GLU A 42 -10.77 8.81 -1.66
N LEU A 43 -9.67 9.54 -1.50
CA LEU A 43 -9.31 10.24 -0.26
C LEU A 43 -9.78 11.69 -0.35
N GLU A 44 -11.05 11.94 -0.02
CA GLU A 44 -11.68 13.26 -0.18
C GLU A 44 -10.95 14.38 0.59
N GLU A 45 -10.29 14.03 1.69
CA GLU A 45 -9.48 14.96 2.50
C GLU A 45 -8.24 15.49 1.77
N LEU A 46 -7.85 14.84 0.67
CA LEU A 46 -6.73 15.24 -0.19
C LEU A 46 -7.18 15.97 -1.46
N ARG A 47 -8.48 16.30 -1.60
CA ARG A 47 -8.96 17.12 -2.72
C ARG A 47 -8.29 18.49 -2.73
N THR A 48 -7.94 18.97 -3.92
CA THR A 48 -7.65 20.39 -4.20
C THR A 48 -8.74 20.95 -5.10
N THR A 49 -8.65 22.21 -5.52
CA THR A 49 -9.59 22.77 -6.51
C THR A 49 -9.57 21.97 -7.83
N ASP A 50 -8.41 21.43 -8.21
CA ASP A 50 -8.11 20.84 -9.52
C ASP A 50 -7.62 19.38 -9.45
N SER A 51 -7.77 18.67 -8.34
CA SER A 51 -7.28 17.28 -8.24
C SER A 51 -8.04 16.36 -7.29
N LYS A 52 -7.91 15.06 -7.57
CA LYS A 52 -8.39 13.93 -6.76
C LYS A 52 -7.24 12.99 -6.43
N THR A 53 -7.29 12.35 -5.26
CA THR A 53 -6.31 11.33 -4.86
C THR A 53 -7.03 10.04 -4.50
N TYR A 54 -6.50 8.91 -4.97
CA TYR A 54 -7.04 7.57 -4.75
C TYR A 54 -5.99 6.69 -4.06
N GLN A 55 -6.43 5.83 -3.14
CA GLN A 55 -5.64 4.70 -2.68
C GLN A 55 -5.92 3.49 -3.58
N LEU A 56 -4.86 2.84 -4.04
CA LEU A 56 -4.91 1.65 -4.89
C LEU A 56 -4.85 0.38 -4.02
N SER A 57 -5.30 -0.75 -4.58
CA SER A 57 -5.42 -2.03 -3.88
C SER A 57 -4.09 -2.62 -3.37
N ASP A 58 -2.97 -2.23 -3.98
CA ASP A 58 -1.62 -2.62 -3.58
C ASP A 58 -1.02 -1.70 -2.49
N GLY A 59 -1.81 -0.74 -1.99
CA GLY A 59 -1.41 0.23 -0.98
C GLY A 59 -0.66 1.45 -1.54
N SER A 60 -0.42 1.52 -2.85
CA SER A 60 0.10 2.73 -3.51
C SER A 60 -1.01 3.77 -3.70
N PHE A 61 -0.64 4.97 -4.16
CA PHE A 61 -1.54 6.11 -4.32
C PHE A 61 -1.51 6.63 -5.75
N GLN A 62 -2.65 7.14 -6.21
CA GLN A 62 -2.79 7.80 -7.51
C GLN A 62 -3.37 9.19 -7.33
N TYR A 63 -2.59 10.21 -7.68
CA TYR A 63 -3.03 11.58 -7.84
C TYR A 63 -3.51 11.79 -9.28
N VAL A 64 -4.65 12.46 -9.46
CA VAL A 64 -5.18 12.88 -10.76
C VAL A 64 -5.41 14.38 -10.72
N GLY A 65 -4.53 15.12 -11.40
CA GLY A 65 -4.67 16.55 -11.62
C GLY A 65 -5.41 16.83 -12.92
N TYR A 66 -6.30 17.82 -12.91
CA TYR A 66 -7.11 18.23 -14.04
C TYR A 66 -6.59 19.56 -14.61
N ALA A 67 -6.83 19.82 -15.89
CA ALA A 67 -6.42 21.06 -16.54
C ALA A 67 -7.36 22.25 -16.27
N ASP A 68 -8.27 22.10 -15.31
CA ASP A 68 -9.28 23.07 -14.88
C ASP A 68 -9.71 22.70 -13.45
N ASP A 69 -10.38 23.62 -12.75
CA ASP A 69 -10.98 23.29 -11.46
C ASP A 69 -12.11 22.26 -11.63
N VAL A 70 -12.13 21.29 -10.72
CA VAL A 70 -13.15 20.23 -10.62
C VAL A 70 -13.86 20.25 -9.27
N HIS A 71 -13.34 21.00 -8.30
CA HIS A 71 -13.96 21.21 -7.00
C HIS A 71 -14.05 22.70 -6.66
N TYR A 72 -15.11 23.05 -5.94
CA TYR A 72 -15.27 24.32 -5.25
C TYR A 72 -15.43 24.10 -3.75
N LYS A 73 -15.23 25.14 -2.93
CA LYS A 73 -15.54 25.08 -1.50
C LYS A 73 -17.01 25.38 -1.26
N ASP A 74 -17.71 24.47 -0.60
CA ASP A 74 -19.09 24.66 -0.18
C ASP A 74 -19.21 25.69 0.97
N SER A 75 -20.44 25.93 1.43
CA SER A 75 -20.71 26.86 2.54
C SER A 75 -20.07 26.46 3.88
N ASN A 76 -19.61 25.21 4.02
CA ASN A 76 -18.87 24.72 5.19
C ASN A 76 -17.34 24.75 4.98
N GLY A 77 -16.88 25.20 3.81
CA GLY A 77 -15.47 25.23 3.43
C GLY A 77 -14.90 23.87 2.98
N LYS A 78 -15.74 22.85 2.74
CA LYS A 78 -15.33 21.54 2.24
C LYS A 78 -15.31 21.54 0.71
N PHE A 79 -14.35 20.85 0.09
CA PHE A 79 -14.35 20.62 -1.35
C PHE A 79 -15.52 19.74 -1.80
N ALA A 80 -16.34 20.29 -2.71
CA ALA A 80 -17.45 19.65 -3.40
C ALA A 80 -17.23 19.69 -4.92
N GLU A 81 -17.75 18.70 -5.64
CA GLU A 81 -17.64 18.60 -7.10
C GLU A 81 -18.31 19.78 -7.81
N ILE A 82 -17.66 20.29 -8.84
CA ILE A 82 -18.27 21.22 -9.79
C ILE A 82 -19.13 20.42 -10.77
N ASP A 83 -20.40 20.79 -10.87
CA ASP A 83 -21.36 20.28 -11.83
C ASP A 83 -22.03 21.46 -12.55
N ASN A 84 -21.57 21.73 -13.77
CA ASN A 84 -22.09 22.83 -14.59
C ASN A 84 -23.29 22.44 -15.46
N SER A 85 -23.86 21.25 -15.27
CA SER A 85 -25.07 20.85 -15.98
C SER A 85 -26.23 21.81 -15.67
N ILE A 86 -27.08 22.05 -16.65
CA ILE A 86 -28.26 22.90 -16.54
C ILE A 86 -29.43 22.08 -16.01
N THR A 87 -30.01 22.56 -14.92
CA THR A 87 -31.23 22.02 -14.30
C THR A 87 -32.34 23.08 -14.27
N ASN A 88 -33.57 22.67 -13.95
CA ASN A 88 -34.66 23.61 -13.75
C ASN A 88 -34.40 24.42 -12.46
N SER A 89 -34.58 25.74 -12.54
CA SER A 89 -34.45 26.61 -11.37
C SER A 89 -35.66 26.46 -10.45
N ALA A 90 -35.44 25.96 -9.24
CA ALA A 90 -36.39 26.03 -8.12
C ALA A 90 -35.95 27.04 -7.04
N GLU A 91 -34.74 27.60 -7.19
CA GLU A 91 -34.09 28.43 -6.18
C GLU A 91 -34.50 29.91 -6.29
N LYS A 92 -34.89 30.35 -7.50
CA LYS A 92 -35.15 31.77 -7.78
C LYS A 92 -36.33 31.96 -8.72
N ASP A 93 -37.31 32.72 -8.25
CA ASP A 93 -38.50 33.08 -9.03
C ASP A 93 -38.12 33.87 -10.29
N GLY A 94 -38.80 33.60 -11.40
CA GLY A 94 -38.57 34.29 -12.69
C GLY A 94 -37.47 33.69 -13.57
N TYR A 95 -36.76 32.67 -13.09
CA TYR A 95 -35.75 31.94 -13.85
C TYR A 95 -36.21 30.51 -14.13
N ALA A 96 -36.02 30.06 -15.36
CA ALA A 96 -36.38 28.72 -15.81
C ALA A 96 -35.28 27.71 -15.50
N TYR A 97 -34.02 28.12 -15.63
CA TYR A 97 -32.87 27.23 -15.52
C TYR A 97 -31.76 27.80 -14.64
N THR A 98 -30.93 26.91 -14.09
CA THR A 98 -29.72 27.24 -13.32
C THR A 98 -28.65 26.15 -13.49
N ASN A 99 -27.38 26.45 -13.19
CA ASN A 99 -26.33 25.43 -13.09
C ASN A 99 -26.42 24.65 -11.76
N THR A 100 -26.07 23.36 -11.80
CA THR A 100 -26.26 22.44 -10.67
C THR A 100 -25.39 22.74 -9.44
N ALA A 101 -24.06 22.87 -9.60
CA ALA A 101 -23.14 23.10 -8.49
C ALA A 101 -21.83 23.77 -8.92
N ASN A 102 -21.55 24.96 -8.40
CA ASN A 102 -20.27 25.68 -8.57
C ASN A 102 -20.11 26.70 -7.42
N SER A 103 -18.95 27.38 -7.31
CA SER A 103 -18.72 28.51 -6.39
C SER A 103 -19.57 29.74 -6.71
N TRP A 104 -20.17 29.76 -7.90
CA TRP A 104 -21.05 30.79 -8.40
C TRP A 104 -22.31 30.17 -9.02
N ARG A 105 -23.32 31.00 -9.34
CA ARG A 105 -24.58 30.57 -9.96
C ARG A 105 -24.89 31.38 -11.22
N ALA A 106 -25.43 30.70 -12.23
CA ALA A 106 -26.02 31.29 -13.42
C ALA A 106 -27.52 31.00 -13.42
N TYR A 107 -28.36 32.00 -13.57
CA TYR A 107 -29.80 31.84 -13.72
C TYR A 107 -30.27 32.36 -15.06
N PHE A 108 -31.17 31.62 -15.72
CA PHE A 108 -31.65 31.91 -17.07
C PHE A 108 -33.18 31.98 -17.11
N SER A 109 -33.73 33.14 -17.46
CA SER A 109 -35.18 33.35 -17.65
C SER A 109 -35.69 32.72 -18.95
N ASN A 110 -37.00 32.57 -19.07
CA ASN A 110 -37.63 32.04 -20.29
C ASN A 110 -37.37 32.91 -21.53
N GLN A 111 -37.18 34.22 -21.39
CA GLN A 111 -37.04 35.13 -22.52
C GLN A 111 -35.88 36.10 -22.28
N LEU A 112 -35.03 36.28 -23.29
CA LEU A 112 -33.86 37.17 -23.21
C LEU A 112 -34.24 38.65 -23.12
N SER A 113 -35.46 39.01 -23.54
CA SER A 113 -36.04 40.35 -23.40
C SER A 113 -36.48 40.69 -21.97
N THR A 114 -36.52 39.71 -21.06
CA THR A 114 -36.90 39.93 -19.66
C THR A 114 -35.80 40.71 -18.95
N SER A 115 -36.16 41.71 -18.14
CA SER A 115 -35.16 42.42 -17.31
C SER A 115 -34.40 41.43 -16.43
N LYS A 116 -33.06 41.53 -16.43
CA LYS A 116 -32.15 40.59 -15.75
C LYS A 116 -32.31 39.13 -16.23
N ALA A 117 -32.59 38.91 -17.53
CA ALA A 117 -32.86 37.58 -18.09
C ALA A 117 -31.75 36.55 -17.82
N VAL A 118 -30.49 36.97 -17.82
CA VAL A 118 -29.36 36.16 -17.39
C VAL A 118 -28.74 36.81 -16.17
N LEU A 119 -28.57 36.06 -15.09
CA LEU A 119 -28.05 36.53 -13.82
C LEU A 119 -26.89 35.64 -13.36
N LEU A 120 -25.74 36.25 -13.12
CA LEU A 120 -24.55 35.64 -12.51
C LEU A 120 -24.44 36.11 -11.06
N GLU A 121 -24.28 35.18 -10.13
CA GLU A 121 -24.08 35.47 -8.70
C GLU A 121 -22.81 34.80 -8.18
N MET A 122 -21.95 35.59 -7.53
CA MET A 122 -20.76 35.10 -6.82
C MET A 122 -20.69 35.78 -5.45
N GLY A 123 -20.91 35.01 -4.38
CA GLY A 123 -20.98 35.57 -3.03
C GLY A 123 -22.07 36.64 -2.93
N ASP A 124 -21.70 37.84 -2.49
CA ASP A 124 -22.60 38.98 -2.35
C ASP A 124 -22.73 39.83 -3.64
N TYR A 125 -22.00 39.47 -4.70
CA TYR A 125 -21.96 40.23 -5.95
C TYR A 125 -22.84 39.60 -7.02
N SER A 126 -23.45 40.43 -7.87
CA SER A 126 -24.16 39.92 -9.04
C SER A 126 -23.98 40.79 -10.28
N LEU A 127 -23.98 40.13 -11.43
CA LEU A 127 -24.01 40.75 -12.74
C LEU A 127 -25.15 40.13 -13.54
N SER A 128 -26.05 40.95 -14.03
CA SER A 128 -27.17 40.49 -14.85
C SER A 128 -27.25 41.26 -16.15
N PHE A 129 -27.81 40.62 -17.16
CA PHE A 129 -27.99 41.22 -18.47
C PHE A 129 -29.21 40.65 -19.19
N SER A 130 -29.67 41.42 -20.18
CA SER A 130 -30.86 41.15 -20.98
C SER A 130 -30.72 41.86 -22.31
N MET A 131 -31.43 41.41 -23.34
CA MET A 131 -31.48 42.05 -24.65
C MET A 131 -32.88 42.66 -24.83
N PRO A 132 -33.10 43.96 -24.54
CA PRO A 132 -34.44 44.55 -24.56
C PRO A 132 -35.14 44.48 -25.92
N SER A 133 -34.36 44.45 -27.01
CA SER A 133 -34.84 44.33 -28.39
C SER A 133 -35.19 42.89 -28.79
N ALA A 134 -34.88 41.89 -27.96
CA ALA A 134 -35.13 40.50 -28.29
C ALA A 134 -36.62 40.19 -28.42
N SER A 135 -36.92 39.22 -29.29
CA SER A 135 -38.25 38.66 -29.46
C SER A 135 -38.83 38.18 -28.13
N GLN A 136 -40.05 38.62 -27.84
CA GLN A 136 -40.87 38.09 -26.75
C GLN A 136 -41.57 36.77 -27.14
N GLN A 137 -41.32 36.27 -28.35
CA GLN A 137 -41.81 34.99 -28.84
C GLN A 137 -40.69 33.96 -28.77
N GLY A 138 -40.98 32.79 -28.21
CA GLY A 138 -39.99 31.75 -27.92
C GLY A 138 -39.67 31.66 -26.43
N THR A 139 -39.16 30.49 -26.03
CA THR A 139 -38.70 30.24 -24.66
C THR A 139 -37.30 29.65 -24.72
N ALA A 140 -36.48 30.00 -23.74
CA ALA A 140 -35.20 29.35 -23.47
C ALA A 140 -35.40 27.83 -23.42
N LYS A 141 -34.43 27.09 -23.95
CA LYS A 141 -34.40 25.63 -23.88
C LYS A 141 -33.01 25.18 -23.46
N LYS A 142 -32.93 24.08 -22.72
CA LYS A 142 -31.68 23.34 -22.60
C LYS A 142 -31.28 22.85 -23.99
N SER A 143 -30.01 22.97 -24.34
CA SER A 143 -29.46 22.48 -25.62
C SER A 143 -29.77 21.00 -25.87
N VAL A 144 -29.77 20.17 -24.83
CA VAL A 144 -30.12 18.73 -24.92
C VAL A 144 -31.60 18.48 -25.26
N ASP A 145 -32.46 19.46 -25.00
CA ASP A 145 -33.90 19.40 -25.31
C ASP A 145 -34.22 19.99 -26.69
N MET A 146 -33.20 20.45 -27.42
CA MET A 146 -33.36 20.97 -28.78
C MET A 146 -33.72 19.85 -29.77
N ALA A 147 -34.63 20.14 -30.69
CA ALA A 147 -34.91 19.27 -31.83
C ALA A 147 -33.65 19.11 -32.70
N ASP A 148 -33.53 17.99 -33.42
CA ASP A 148 -32.38 17.70 -34.28
C ASP A 148 -32.10 18.89 -35.22
N PRO A 149 -30.96 19.57 -35.03
CA PRO A 149 -30.65 20.74 -35.82
C PRO A 149 -30.12 20.33 -37.20
N ALA A 150 -30.41 21.14 -38.20
CA ALA A 150 -29.88 20.93 -39.57
C ALA A 150 -28.40 21.34 -39.71
N ASP A 151 -27.84 22.03 -38.70
CA ASP A 151 -26.51 22.65 -38.73
C ASP A 151 -25.55 22.00 -37.72
N SER A 152 -24.30 21.81 -38.14
CA SER A 152 -23.20 21.25 -37.36
C SER A 152 -22.95 21.94 -36.01
N TYR A 153 -23.12 23.26 -35.91
CA TYR A 153 -22.87 23.99 -34.66
C TYR A 153 -23.76 23.49 -33.52
N TYR A 154 -25.07 23.36 -33.79
CA TYR A 154 -26.02 22.88 -32.79
C TYR A 154 -25.93 21.35 -32.58
N GLY A 155 -25.40 20.61 -33.56
CA GLY A 155 -25.14 19.17 -33.42
C GLY A 155 -24.17 18.89 -32.27
N ASP A 156 -23.08 19.65 -32.18
CA ASP A 156 -22.14 19.59 -31.05
C ASP A 156 -22.81 19.98 -29.73
N LYS A 157 -23.58 21.08 -29.73
CA LYS A 157 -24.27 21.60 -28.52
C LYS A 157 -25.38 20.69 -28.00
N LYS A 158 -26.01 19.86 -28.84
CA LYS A 158 -27.09 18.94 -28.43
C LYS A 158 -26.62 17.94 -27.36
N SER A 159 -25.34 17.59 -27.35
CA SER A 159 -24.75 16.69 -26.36
C SER A 159 -24.27 17.40 -25.09
N ASP A 160 -24.25 18.73 -25.10
CA ASP A 160 -23.70 19.53 -24.01
C ASP A 160 -24.80 19.93 -23.02
N ASN A 161 -24.89 19.25 -21.89
CA ASN A 161 -25.91 19.53 -20.87
C ASN A 161 -25.69 20.85 -20.10
N ARG A 162 -24.66 21.64 -20.42
CA ARG A 162 -24.33 22.91 -19.74
C ARG A 162 -24.90 24.15 -20.44
N ALA A 163 -25.61 23.98 -21.55
CA ALA A 163 -26.03 25.09 -22.40
C ALA A 163 -27.54 25.39 -22.40
N VAL A 164 -27.86 26.69 -22.48
CA VAL A 164 -29.20 27.23 -22.66
C VAL A 164 -29.24 28.01 -23.97
N VAL A 165 -30.25 27.72 -24.80
CA VAL A 165 -30.44 28.28 -26.14
C VAL A 165 -31.65 29.21 -26.15
N TYR A 166 -31.44 30.45 -26.59
CA TYR A 166 -32.49 31.40 -26.96
C TYR A 166 -32.55 31.50 -28.48
N GLN A 167 -33.62 30.97 -29.09
CA GLN A 167 -33.76 30.93 -30.54
C GLN A 167 -34.51 32.15 -31.08
N GLU A 168 -34.10 32.62 -32.25
CA GLU A 168 -34.71 33.73 -32.99
C GLU A 168 -34.93 34.94 -32.06
N VAL A 169 -33.93 35.27 -31.25
CA VAL A 169 -33.97 36.46 -30.39
C VAL A 169 -34.06 37.72 -31.24
N LEU A 170 -33.44 37.70 -32.42
CA LEU A 170 -33.67 38.62 -33.52
C LEU A 170 -33.77 37.77 -34.79
N THR A 171 -34.25 38.36 -35.89
CA THR A 171 -34.37 37.63 -37.16
C THR A 171 -33.03 37.04 -37.58
N GLY A 172 -32.94 35.70 -37.63
CA GLY A 172 -31.71 35.00 -38.01
C GLY A 172 -30.62 34.99 -36.93
N VAL A 173 -30.95 35.30 -35.67
CA VAL A 173 -30.01 35.34 -34.55
C VAL A 173 -30.48 34.46 -33.41
N ASP A 174 -29.61 33.55 -32.98
CA ASP A 174 -29.76 32.85 -31.70
C ASP A 174 -28.71 33.34 -30.71
N VAL A 175 -28.99 33.18 -29.41
CA VAL A 175 -27.99 33.40 -28.35
C VAL A 175 -27.90 32.14 -27.50
N VAL A 176 -26.70 31.60 -27.35
CA VAL A 176 -26.44 30.39 -26.56
C VAL A 176 -25.54 30.72 -25.39
N TYR A 177 -25.94 30.35 -24.19
CA TYR A 177 -25.11 30.45 -22.99
C TYR A 177 -24.64 29.06 -22.58
N THR A 178 -23.34 28.86 -22.49
CA THR A 178 -22.74 27.61 -21.99
C THR A 178 -22.05 27.89 -20.66
N VAL A 179 -22.47 27.22 -19.59
CA VAL A 179 -21.85 27.36 -18.27
C VAL A 179 -20.50 26.62 -18.25
N LYS A 180 -19.45 27.35 -17.88
CA LYS A 180 -18.09 26.85 -17.70
C LYS A 180 -17.72 26.83 -16.21
N THR A 181 -16.52 26.38 -15.90
CA THR A 181 -16.01 26.35 -14.52
C THR A 181 -15.88 27.77 -13.94
N SER A 182 -15.37 28.70 -14.75
CA SER A 182 -15.02 30.08 -14.36
C SER A 182 -15.87 31.15 -15.06
N GLY A 183 -17.11 30.83 -15.46
CA GLY A 183 -18.03 31.81 -16.05
C GLY A 183 -18.98 31.22 -17.08
N ILE A 184 -19.55 32.08 -17.91
CA ILE A 184 -20.41 31.69 -19.02
C ILE A 184 -19.76 32.07 -20.36
N LYS A 185 -19.89 31.16 -21.33
CA LYS A 185 -19.62 31.45 -22.73
C LYS A 185 -20.93 31.86 -23.39
N GLU A 186 -20.99 33.06 -23.95
CA GLU A 186 -22.11 33.49 -24.78
C GLU A 186 -21.69 33.40 -26.26
N ASP A 187 -22.51 32.69 -27.04
CA ASP A 187 -22.37 32.56 -28.48
C ASP A 187 -23.57 33.29 -29.13
N ILE A 188 -23.35 34.44 -29.77
CA ILE A 188 -24.34 35.11 -30.62
C ILE A 188 -24.21 34.52 -32.03
N VAL A 189 -25.18 33.71 -32.43
CA VAL A 189 -25.14 32.91 -33.65
C VAL A 189 -25.91 33.62 -34.76
N LEU A 190 -25.17 34.15 -35.73
CA LEU A 190 -25.74 34.73 -36.95
C LEU A 190 -25.95 33.60 -37.95
N LYS A 191 -27.20 33.29 -38.31
CA LYS A 191 -27.52 32.14 -39.18
C LYS A 191 -27.30 32.42 -40.66
N ASN A 192 -27.31 33.69 -41.06
CA ASN A 192 -27.17 34.11 -42.44
C ASN A 192 -26.81 35.61 -42.50
N SER A 193 -26.50 36.10 -43.71
CA SER A 193 -26.08 37.48 -43.96
C SER A 193 -27.16 38.55 -43.72
N ALA A 194 -28.43 38.19 -43.51
CA ALA A 194 -29.48 39.14 -43.16
C ALA A 194 -29.57 39.41 -41.65
N ALA A 195 -28.81 38.68 -40.83
CA ALA A 195 -28.76 38.92 -39.39
C ALA A 195 -28.17 40.32 -39.09
N PRO A 196 -28.66 41.03 -38.06
CA PRO A 196 -28.04 42.27 -37.62
C PRO A 196 -26.59 42.03 -37.19
N HIS A 197 -25.77 43.08 -37.28
CA HIS A 197 -24.35 43.06 -36.90
C HIS A 197 -24.05 43.84 -35.62
N SER A 198 -25.08 44.39 -34.95
CA SER A 198 -24.96 45.16 -33.72
C SER A 198 -26.03 44.72 -32.70
N PHE A 199 -25.62 44.54 -31.45
CA PHE A 199 -26.42 43.97 -30.36
C PHE A 199 -26.30 44.82 -29.11
N GLU A 200 -27.42 45.25 -28.55
CA GLU A 200 -27.47 46.02 -27.30
C GLU A 200 -28.00 45.16 -26.16
N PHE A 201 -27.23 45.12 -25.06
CA PHE A 201 -27.58 44.47 -23.81
C PHE A 201 -27.74 45.51 -22.70
N ALA A 202 -28.79 45.37 -21.91
CA ALA A 202 -28.99 46.12 -20.67
C ALA A 202 -28.41 45.31 -19.51
N LEU A 203 -27.42 45.87 -18.82
CA LEU A 203 -26.70 45.26 -17.71
C LEU A 203 -27.09 45.90 -16.37
N THR A 204 -27.18 45.10 -15.31
CA THR A 204 -27.22 45.58 -13.92
C THR A 204 -26.14 44.87 -13.13
N ALA A 205 -25.31 45.62 -12.42
CA ALA A 205 -24.24 45.10 -11.59
C ALA A 205 -24.47 45.57 -10.14
N ASP A 206 -24.71 44.63 -9.23
CA ASP A 206 -25.01 44.91 -7.83
C ASP A 206 -23.71 44.82 -7.01
N GLU A 207 -23.41 45.86 -6.21
CA GLU A 207 -22.14 46.06 -5.48
C GLU A 207 -20.88 46.13 -6.37
N LEU A 208 -21.07 46.45 -7.65
CA LEU A 208 -20.00 46.46 -8.66
C LEU A 208 -20.01 47.71 -9.53
N MET A 209 -18.82 48.08 -10.04
CA MET A 209 -18.61 49.16 -11.00
C MET A 209 -17.88 48.66 -12.24
N ALA A 210 -18.34 49.06 -13.42
CA ALA A 210 -17.66 48.74 -14.69
C ALA A 210 -16.43 49.63 -14.89
N VAL A 211 -15.31 49.02 -15.28
CA VAL A 211 -14.03 49.68 -15.56
C VAL A 211 -13.41 49.06 -16.81
N GLU A 212 -13.08 49.88 -17.80
CA GLU A 212 -12.45 49.44 -19.05
C GLU A 212 -10.93 49.53 -18.95
N ARG A 213 -10.23 48.44 -19.27
CA ARG A 213 -8.75 48.33 -19.29
C ARG A 213 -8.33 47.32 -20.34
N ASP A 214 -7.33 47.66 -21.16
CA ASP A 214 -6.72 46.73 -22.13
C ASP A 214 -7.76 45.98 -23.00
N ASP A 215 -8.70 46.72 -23.58
CA ASP A 215 -9.82 46.20 -24.41
C ASP A 215 -10.71 45.14 -23.70
N THR A 216 -10.72 45.16 -22.37
CA THR A 216 -11.51 44.29 -21.49
C THR A 216 -12.36 45.13 -20.54
N ILE A 217 -13.60 44.72 -20.31
CA ILE A 217 -14.49 45.38 -19.35
C ILE A 217 -14.50 44.56 -18.06
N TYR A 218 -14.00 45.14 -16.98
CA TYR A 218 -14.00 44.56 -15.65
C TYR A 218 -15.16 45.11 -14.82
N PHE A 219 -15.75 44.28 -13.97
CA PHE A 219 -16.70 44.68 -12.94
C PHE A 219 -16.03 44.51 -11.59
N GLN A 220 -15.75 45.64 -10.92
CA GLN A 220 -14.98 45.69 -9.70
C GLN A 220 -15.84 45.95 -8.47
N ASP A 221 -15.45 45.38 -7.34
CA ASP A 221 -16.01 45.75 -6.04
C ASP A 221 -15.51 47.14 -5.57
N ARG A 222 -16.02 47.60 -4.42
CA ARG A 222 -15.63 48.89 -3.83
C ARG A 222 -14.16 48.96 -3.39
N ALA A 223 -13.49 47.83 -3.23
CA ALA A 223 -12.07 47.74 -2.88
C ALA A 223 -11.16 47.71 -4.13
N GLY A 224 -11.75 47.67 -5.33
CA GLY A 224 -11.03 47.61 -6.60
C GLY A 224 -10.64 46.20 -7.03
N ASN A 225 -11.20 45.16 -6.41
CA ASN A 225 -11.01 43.78 -6.84
C ASN A 225 -11.91 43.48 -8.04
N ASP A 226 -11.36 42.88 -9.09
CA ASP A 226 -12.16 42.41 -10.22
C ASP A 226 -12.97 41.18 -9.80
N ILE A 227 -14.27 41.16 -10.09
CA ILE A 227 -15.23 40.08 -9.75
C ILE A 227 -15.74 39.38 -11.02
N PHE A 228 -16.05 40.16 -12.06
CA PHE A 228 -16.37 39.65 -13.39
C PHE A 228 -15.57 40.40 -14.44
N HIS A 229 -15.35 39.79 -15.60
CA HIS A 229 -14.88 40.51 -16.78
C HIS A 229 -15.50 39.99 -18.06
N ILE A 230 -15.65 40.89 -19.04
CA ILE A 230 -16.02 40.57 -20.42
C ILE A 230 -14.73 40.67 -21.23
N GLY A 231 -14.24 39.52 -21.70
CA GLY A 231 -12.98 39.42 -22.42
C GLY A 231 -13.02 39.95 -23.84
N SER A 232 -11.89 39.88 -24.54
CA SER A 232 -11.75 40.27 -25.94
C SER A 232 -12.76 39.50 -26.82
N LEU A 233 -13.46 40.24 -27.67
CA LEU A 233 -14.47 39.71 -28.55
C LEU A 233 -13.86 39.22 -29.85
N TYR A 234 -14.40 38.12 -30.38
CA TYR A 234 -14.06 37.65 -31.71
C TYR A 234 -15.28 37.08 -32.41
N MET A 235 -15.13 36.83 -33.70
CA MET A 235 -16.09 36.06 -34.48
C MET A 235 -15.41 34.99 -35.32
N ILE A 236 -16.11 33.88 -35.51
CA ILE A 236 -15.67 32.75 -36.31
C ILE A 236 -16.78 32.28 -37.24
N ASP A 237 -16.45 32.04 -38.50
CA ASP A 237 -17.39 31.49 -39.49
C ASP A 237 -17.43 29.94 -39.44
N ALA A 238 -18.34 29.33 -40.18
CA ALA A 238 -18.54 27.87 -40.19
C ALA A 238 -17.35 27.07 -40.76
N ASN A 239 -16.45 27.71 -41.52
CA ASN A 239 -15.21 27.11 -42.02
C ASN A 239 -14.01 27.35 -41.07
N GLY A 240 -14.22 28.06 -39.96
CA GLY A 240 -13.19 28.36 -38.98
C GLY A 240 -12.41 29.65 -39.27
N LYS A 241 -12.85 30.49 -40.21
CA LYS A 241 -12.26 31.81 -40.48
C LYS A 241 -12.48 32.69 -39.25
N TYR A 242 -11.39 33.17 -38.64
CA TYR A 242 -11.40 33.91 -37.37
C TYR A 242 -11.15 35.41 -37.59
N SER A 243 -11.78 36.27 -36.78
CA SER A 243 -11.54 37.71 -36.77
C SER A 243 -11.78 38.33 -35.39
N GLU A 244 -10.88 39.21 -34.95
CA GLU A 244 -11.02 40.06 -33.74
C GLU A 244 -11.68 41.41 -34.07
N SER A 245 -12.16 41.60 -35.31
CA SER A 245 -12.84 42.83 -35.74
C SER A 245 -14.27 42.88 -35.19
N VAL A 246 -14.40 42.74 -33.87
CA VAL A 246 -15.62 42.88 -33.08
C VAL A 246 -15.34 43.90 -31.98
N THR A 247 -16.09 44.98 -31.97
CA THR A 247 -15.92 46.07 -31.00
C THR A 247 -17.00 46.02 -29.94
N CYS A 248 -16.70 46.53 -28.74
CA CYS A 248 -17.74 46.79 -27.75
C CYS A 248 -17.64 48.18 -27.12
N SER A 249 -18.74 48.66 -26.58
CA SER A 249 -18.78 49.86 -25.74
C SER A 249 -19.73 49.66 -24.56
N ILE A 250 -19.40 50.26 -23.42
CA ILE A 250 -20.25 50.25 -22.23
C ILE A 250 -20.51 51.68 -21.74
N HIS A 251 -21.78 51.99 -21.47
CA HIS A 251 -22.21 53.31 -21.02
C HIS A 251 -23.12 53.20 -19.80
N GLN A 252 -22.82 53.96 -18.76
CA GLN A 252 -23.69 54.03 -17.58
C GLN A 252 -25.03 54.67 -17.93
N VAL A 253 -26.12 54.04 -17.52
CA VAL A 253 -27.49 54.55 -17.66
C VAL A 253 -28.15 54.63 -16.28
N LYS A 254 -29.36 55.20 -16.20
CA LYS A 254 -30.05 55.46 -14.93
C LYS A 254 -30.14 54.22 -14.01
N ASN A 255 -30.34 53.04 -14.60
CA ASN A 255 -30.49 51.78 -13.90
C ASN A 255 -29.50 50.72 -14.45
N GLY A 256 -28.19 50.96 -14.30
CA GLY A 256 -27.14 50.02 -14.71
C GLY A 256 -26.32 50.51 -15.90
N TYR A 257 -26.08 49.65 -16.88
CA TYR A 257 -25.25 49.95 -18.06
C TYR A 257 -25.95 49.50 -19.36
N SER A 258 -25.69 50.21 -20.45
CA SER A 258 -25.93 49.73 -21.82
C SER A 258 -24.61 49.24 -22.39
N PHE A 259 -24.59 47.99 -22.86
CA PHE A 259 -23.43 47.32 -23.45
C PHE A 259 -23.74 46.99 -24.90
N VAL A 260 -22.96 47.52 -25.83
CA VAL A 260 -23.18 47.34 -27.27
C VAL A 260 -22.02 46.54 -27.86
N ILE A 261 -22.34 45.47 -28.56
CA ILE A 261 -21.40 44.67 -29.35
C ILE A 261 -21.65 44.96 -30.83
N SER A 262 -20.58 45.17 -31.62
CA SER A 262 -20.69 45.37 -33.07
C SER A 262 -19.63 44.55 -33.82
N ALA A 263 -20.07 43.68 -34.72
CA ALA A 263 -19.21 42.89 -35.59
C ALA A 263 -18.93 43.61 -36.92
N SER A 264 -17.73 43.43 -37.46
CA SER A 264 -17.33 44.06 -38.73
C SER A 264 -18.15 43.57 -39.92
N GLU A 265 -18.85 44.51 -40.57
CA GLU A 265 -19.55 44.27 -41.82
C GLU A 265 -18.62 43.81 -42.95
N GLU A 266 -17.34 44.21 -42.93
CA GLU A 266 -16.37 43.78 -43.94
C GLU A 266 -16.15 42.27 -43.87
N PHE A 267 -16.03 41.71 -42.66
CA PHE A 267 -15.91 40.28 -42.48
C PHE A 267 -17.22 39.57 -42.82
N LEU A 268 -18.36 40.06 -42.34
CA LEU A 268 -19.66 39.43 -42.54
C LEU A 268 -20.08 39.40 -44.02
N ASN A 269 -19.72 40.42 -44.79
CA ASN A 269 -20.08 40.54 -46.21
C ASN A 269 -18.99 40.04 -47.18
N ALA A 270 -17.86 39.51 -46.70
CA ALA A 270 -16.82 38.97 -47.56
C ALA A 270 -17.32 37.72 -48.32
N GLU A 271 -16.95 37.59 -49.60
CA GLU A 271 -17.45 36.51 -50.48
C GLU A 271 -17.11 35.09 -49.98
N ASP A 272 -16.05 34.95 -49.19
CA ASP A 272 -15.56 33.68 -48.64
C ASP A 272 -16.08 33.39 -47.22
N THR A 273 -16.91 34.26 -46.64
CA THR A 273 -17.50 34.04 -45.31
C THR A 273 -18.64 33.04 -45.36
N VAL A 274 -18.56 31.99 -44.53
CA VAL A 274 -19.54 30.91 -44.50
C VAL A 274 -20.35 30.94 -43.21
N TYR A 275 -21.66 31.11 -43.32
CA TYR A 275 -22.57 31.11 -42.18
C TYR A 275 -22.88 29.69 -41.69
N PRO A 276 -23.18 29.50 -40.39
CA PRO A 276 -23.33 30.54 -39.37
C PRO A 276 -22.02 31.20 -38.95
N VAL A 277 -22.10 32.47 -38.57
CA VAL A 277 -21.00 33.20 -37.91
C VAL A 277 -21.32 33.30 -36.43
N ILE A 278 -20.39 32.93 -35.58
CA ILE A 278 -20.52 32.96 -34.12
C ILE A 278 -19.72 34.14 -33.60
N ILE A 279 -20.39 35.11 -32.97
CA ILE A 279 -19.75 36.20 -32.22
C ILE A 279 -19.70 35.79 -30.76
N ASP A 280 -18.56 36.00 -30.13
CA ASP A 280 -18.27 35.43 -28.82
C ASP A 280 -17.90 36.50 -27.78
N PRO A 281 -18.89 37.01 -27.04
CA PRO A 281 -18.65 37.60 -25.74
C PRO A 281 -18.54 36.53 -24.65
N SER A 282 -17.37 36.41 -24.03
CA SER A 282 -17.20 35.56 -22.85
C SER A 282 -17.27 36.39 -21.58
N ILE A 283 -18.18 36.04 -20.66
CA ILE A 283 -18.26 36.65 -19.33
C ILE A 283 -17.64 35.69 -18.32
N MET A 284 -16.51 36.09 -17.77
CA MET A 284 -15.72 35.29 -16.87
C MET A 284 -15.89 35.79 -15.44
N VAL A 285 -16.04 34.85 -14.51
CA VAL A 285 -15.88 35.06 -13.08
C VAL A 285 -14.39 35.10 -12.78
N THR A 286 -13.90 36.17 -12.16
CA THR A 286 -12.47 36.29 -11.88
C THR A 286 -12.05 35.29 -10.79
N GLY A 287 -11.00 34.54 -11.11
CA GLY A 287 -10.35 33.58 -10.24
C GLY A 287 -8.94 33.31 -10.75
N SER A 288 -8.05 32.88 -9.86
CA SER A 288 -6.69 32.46 -10.25
C SER A 288 -6.75 31.02 -10.73
N SER A 289 -6.71 30.80 -12.05
CA SER A 289 -6.42 29.46 -12.58
C SER A 289 -4.90 29.25 -12.57
N ASP A 290 -4.44 28.20 -11.90
CA ASP A 290 -3.04 27.76 -11.97
C ASP A 290 -2.78 26.78 -13.12
N THR A 291 -3.87 26.30 -13.72
CA THR A 291 -3.90 25.42 -14.89
C THR A 291 -4.25 26.22 -16.15
N PHE A 292 -3.65 25.83 -17.26
CA PHE A 292 -3.77 26.55 -18.52
C PHE A 292 -3.73 25.57 -19.68
N ASP A 293 -4.57 25.75 -20.68
CA ASP A 293 -4.34 25.20 -22.00
C ASP A 293 -4.75 26.18 -23.11
N THR A 294 -4.16 25.98 -24.28
CA THR A 294 -4.52 26.68 -25.52
C THR A 294 -3.81 25.99 -26.69
N CYS A 295 -4.17 26.34 -27.91
CA CYS A 295 -3.40 25.97 -29.09
C CYS A 295 -3.00 27.22 -29.89
N VAL A 296 -2.04 27.04 -30.80
CA VAL A 296 -1.58 28.09 -31.72
C VAL A 296 -1.61 27.55 -33.13
N ASP A 297 -1.93 28.41 -34.09
CA ASP A 297 -2.04 28.09 -35.51
C ASP A 297 -1.18 29.04 -36.35
N GLU A 298 -0.28 28.48 -37.16
CA GLU A 298 0.54 29.24 -38.11
C GLU A 298 -0.26 29.98 -39.17
N GLN A 299 -1.43 29.46 -39.57
CA GLN A 299 -2.31 30.10 -40.57
C GLN A 299 -2.89 31.41 -40.05
N TYR A 300 -3.17 31.47 -38.75
CA TYR A 300 -3.80 32.60 -38.09
C TYR A 300 -2.89 33.09 -36.95
N PRO A 301 -1.76 33.72 -37.29
CA PRO A 301 -0.64 33.80 -36.35
C PRO A 301 -0.85 34.77 -35.17
N SER A 302 -1.85 35.65 -35.29
CA SER A 302 -2.26 36.58 -34.22
C SER A 302 -3.44 36.07 -33.41
N SER A 303 -4.09 34.96 -33.80
CA SER A 303 -5.27 34.46 -33.12
C SER A 303 -4.93 33.74 -31.82
N ASN A 304 -5.83 33.89 -30.84
CA ASN A 304 -5.79 33.18 -29.56
C ASN A 304 -7.00 32.23 -29.43
N TYR A 305 -6.78 31.02 -28.90
CA TYR A 305 -7.79 29.96 -28.79
C TYR A 305 -8.10 29.55 -27.35
N TYR A 306 -7.82 30.40 -26.36
CA TYR A 306 -7.88 30.08 -24.93
C TYR A 306 -9.23 29.62 -24.39
N SER A 307 -10.33 29.99 -25.07
CA SER A 307 -11.69 29.66 -24.65
C SER A 307 -12.32 28.56 -25.49
N SER A 308 -11.53 27.96 -26.39
CA SER A 308 -11.95 26.89 -27.28
C SER A 308 -12.00 25.56 -26.55
N GLU A 309 -13.05 24.78 -26.78
CA GLU A 309 -13.13 23.39 -26.31
C GLU A 309 -12.18 22.42 -27.04
N ASN A 310 -11.42 22.93 -28.01
CA ASN A 310 -10.60 22.16 -28.92
C ASN A 310 -9.13 22.56 -28.86
N LEU A 311 -8.26 21.58 -28.63
CA LEU A 311 -6.82 21.71 -28.73
C LEU A 311 -6.33 21.06 -30.02
N TRP A 312 -5.69 21.85 -30.88
CA TRP A 312 -5.20 21.39 -32.18
C TRP A 312 -3.70 21.14 -32.19
N THR A 313 -3.29 20.03 -32.79
CA THR A 313 -1.87 19.68 -32.94
C THR A 313 -1.63 18.99 -34.29
N GLY A 314 -0.49 19.30 -34.93
CA GLY A 314 -0.13 18.77 -36.25
C GLY A 314 -0.34 19.81 -37.36
N GLY A 315 -0.53 19.39 -38.61
CA GLY A 315 -0.74 20.32 -39.73
C GLY A 315 -1.21 19.63 -41.00
N ALA A 316 -1.74 20.40 -41.95
CA ALA A 316 -2.05 19.92 -43.30
C ALA A 316 -0.83 20.10 -44.23
N THR A 317 -0.73 19.26 -45.27
CA THR A 317 0.41 19.28 -46.19
C THR A 317 0.55 20.66 -46.84
N GLY A 318 1.53 21.44 -46.38
CA GLY A 318 1.97 22.69 -47.02
C GLY A 318 1.20 23.98 -46.69
N THR A 319 0.31 24.02 -45.68
CA THR A 319 -0.45 25.25 -45.38
C THR A 319 -0.27 25.83 -43.97
N ASN A 320 -0.12 25.02 -42.91
CA ASN A 320 0.05 25.52 -41.53
C ASN A 320 0.37 24.44 -40.48
N THR A 321 1.22 24.81 -39.52
CA THR A 321 1.55 24.05 -38.31
C THR A 321 0.71 24.49 -37.11
N MET A 322 0.23 23.54 -36.31
CA MET A 322 -0.53 23.76 -35.07
C MET A 322 0.11 23.06 -33.87
N ARG A 323 0.05 23.70 -32.69
CA ARG A 323 0.68 23.21 -31.45
C ARG A 323 -0.23 23.44 -30.26
N THR A 324 -0.23 22.50 -29.31
CA THR A 324 -1.00 22.60 -28.06
C THR A 324 -0.07 22.86 -26.87
N TYR A 325 -0.43 23.79 -26.00
CA TYR A 325 0.22 24.03 -24.72
C TYR A 325 -0.73 23.67 -23.59
N ILE A 326 -0.22 22.98 -22.56
CA ILE A 326 -1.02 22.57 -21.41
C ILE A 326 -0.21 22.54 -20.11
N LYS A 327 -0.73 23.10 -19.03
CA LYS A 327 -0.10 23.19 -17.71
C LYS A 327 -1.06 22.71 -16.63
N PHE A 328 -0.55 21.83 -15.77
CA PHE A 328 -1.22 21.32 -14.57
C PHE A 328 -0.53 21.85 -13.32
N THR A 329 -1.27 22.01 -12.23
CA THR A 329 -0.71 22.27 -10.90
C THR A 329 0.08 21.03 -10.44
N MET A 330 1.24 21.25 -9.81
CA MET A 330 2.00 20.15 -9.22
C MET A 330 1.53 19.90 -7.79
N PRO A 331 1.34 18.65 -7.36
CA PRO A 331 0.96 18.33 -5.99
C PRO A 331 2.05 18.78 -5.00
N SER A 332 1.66 19.51 -3.95
CA SER A 332 2.58 19.98 -2.90
C SER A 332 2.89 18.92 -1.85
N ASN A 333 2.07 17.87 -1.77
CA ASN A 333 2.17 16.76 -0.81
C ASN A 333 2.88 15.52 -1.37
N ILE A 334 3.40 15.60 -2.61
CA ILE A 334 4.12 14.51 -3.29
C ILE A 334 5.51 15.01 -3.68
N THR A 335 6.53 14.22 -3.37
CA THR A 335 7.94 14.50 -3.64
C THR A 335 8.43 13.63 -4.81
N ALA A 336 9.48 14.09 -5.50
CA ALA A 336 10.01 13.38 -6.68
C ALA A 336 10.46 11.94 -6.40
N SER A 337 10.90 11.62 -5.17
CA SER A 337 11.32 10.26 -4.79
C SER A 337 10.14 9.31 -4.55
N GLN A 338 8.95 9.85 -4.29
CA GLN A 338 7.72 9.08 -4.09
C GLN A 338 7.13 8.58 -5.41
N VAL A 339 7.32 9.35 -6.49
CA VAL A 339 6.72 9.08 -7.80
C VAL A 339 7.27 7.79 -8.41
N THR A 340 6.38 6.85 -8.68
CA THR A 340 6.67 5.62 -9.43
C THR A 340 6.45 5.85 -10.92
N SER A 341 5.35 6.49 -11.30
CA SER A 341 5.02 6.84 -12.70
C SER A 341 4.28 8.17 -12.78
N ALA A 342 4.40 8.88 -13.91
CA ALA A 342 3.52 10.00 -14.23
C ALA A 342 3.12 9.98 -15.71
N THR A 343 1.85 10.26 -15.98
CA THR A 343 1.22 10.14 -17.30
C THR A 343 0.35 11.36 -17.59
N LEU A 344 0.61 12.03 -18.72
CA LEU A 344 -0.35 12.97 -19.30
C LEU A 344 -1.33 12.18 -20.17
N ARG A 345 -2.62 12.32 -19.89
CA ARG A 345 -3.72 11.68 -20.60
C ARG A 345 -4.60 12.73 -21.26
N ILE A 346 -4.92 12.53 -22.53
CA ILE A 346 -5.70 13.48 -23.33
C ILE A 346 -6.61 12.74 -24.30
N LYS A 347 -7.85 13.20 -24.46
CA LYS A 347 -8.86 12.51 -25.26
C LYS A 347 -8.92 13.08 -26.68
N LYS A 348 -8.79 12.21 -27.68
CA LYS A 348 -8.99 12.56 -29.09
C LYS A 348 -10.48 12.83 -29.34
N ARG A 349 -10.77 13.96 -29.98
CA ARG A 349 -12.11 14.30 -30.49
C ARG A 349 -12.25 13.83 -31.93
N GLU A 350 -11.44 14.36 -32.84
CA GLU A 350 -11.59 14.15 -34.28
C GLU A 350 -10.25 14.05 -35.03
N HIS A 351 -10.36 13.78 -36.34
CA HIS A 351 -9.27 13.66 -37.31
C HIS A 351 -8.31 12.51 -37.02
N GLN A 352 -7.06 12.65 -37.47
CA GLN A 352 -6.11 11.55 -37.59
C GLN A 352 -5.69 11.01 -36.21
N THR A 353 -5.28 9.74 -36.20
CA THR A 353 -4.65 9.13 -35.02
C THR A 353 -3.40 9.93 -34.64
N PRO A 354 -3.23 10.33 -33.36
CA PRO A 354 -2.14 11.19 -32.98
C PRO A 354 -0.77 10.51 -33.00
N THR A 355 0.25 11.24 -33.44
CA THR A 355 1.67 10.84 -33.50
C THR A 355 2.56 11.77 -32.64
N ILE A 356 2.00 12.32 -31.58
CA ILE A 356 2.50 13.49 -30.84
C ILE A 356 3.49 13.11 -29.73
N LYS A 357 4.36 14.06 -29.35
CA LYS A 357 5.22 14.00 -28.16
C LYS A 357 4.96 15.20 -27.24
N ALA A 358 5.25 15.04 -25.95
CA ALA A 358 5.30 16.14 -25.00
C ALA A 358 6.74 16.63 -24.78
N TYR A 359 6.88 17.94 -24.72
CA TYR A 359 8.13 18.66 -24.47
C TYR A 359 7.96 19.66 -23.34
N ARG A 360 9.04 19.96 -22.62
CA ARG A 360 9.00 20.92 -21.52
C ARG A 360 8.98 22.36 -22.06
N VAL A 361 7.98 23.13 -21.63
CA VAL A 361 7.94 24.59 -21.83
C VAL A 361 8.92 25.25 -20.87
N THR A 362 9.59 26.31 -21.32
CA THR A 362 10.73 26.95 -20.64
C THR A 362 10.50 28.42 -20.27
N SER A 363 9.37 28.99 -20.67
CA SER A 363 8.96 30.36 -20.34
C SER A 363 7.53 30.38 -19.80
N ASN A 364 7.22 31.34 -18.92
CA ASN A 364 5.88 31.52 -18.39
C ASN A 364 4.88 31.98 -19.47
N TRP A 365 3.59 31.69 -19.28
CA TRP A 365 2.52 32.05 -20.20
C TRP A 365 1.14 31.98 -19.52
N SER A 366 0.14 32.62 -20.13
CA SER A 366 -1.28 32.47 -19.80
C SER A 366 -2.05 32.10 -21.07
N SER A 367 -3.15 31.35 -20.93
CA SER A 367 -3.94 30.93 -22.10
C SER A 367 -4.38 32.11 -22.95
N SER A 368 -4.86 33.20 -22.33
CA SER A 368 -5.41 34.39 -22.99
C SER A 368 -4.39 35.27 -23.73
N SER A 369 -3.07 35.04 -23.56
CA SER A 369 -2.03 35.87 -24.19
C SER A 369 -1.29 35.17 -25.32
N VAL A 370 -1.39 33.85 -25.44
CA VAL A 370 -0.58 33.06 -26.37
C VAL A 370 -1.19 32.99 -27.77
N THR A 371 -0.39 33.36 -28.77
CA THR A 371 -0.66 33.30 -30.21
C THR A 371 0.51 32.59 -30.89
N TRP A 372 0.42 32.32 -32.20
CA TRP A 372 1.59 31.81 -32.93
C TRP A 372 2.77 32.79 -32.87
N ASN A 373 2.51 34.09 -32.93
CA ASN A 373 3.53 35.14 -32.96
C ASN A 373 4.34 35.24 -31.65
N ASN A 374 3.73 34.97 -30.50
CA ASN A 374 4.36 35.11 -29.18
C ASN A 374 4.42 33.80 -28.37
N LYS A 375 4.27 32.65 -29.04
CA LYS A 375 4.24 31.31 -28.43
C LYS A 375 5.42 31.05 -27.46
N PRO A 376 5.19 30.32 -26.34
CA PRO A 376 6.23 30.03 -25.35
C PRO A 376 7.43 29.24 -25.91
N SER A 377 8.61 29.49 -25.35
CA SER A 377 9.83 28.74 -25.69
C SER A 377 9.80 27.34 -25.07
N TYR A 378 10.41 26.35 -25.72
CA TYR A 378 10.45 24.96 -25.25
C TYR A 378 11.81 24.28 -25.53
N THR A 379 12.04 23.11 -24.92
CA THR A 379 13.21 22.27 -25.19
C THR A 379 12.82 20.85 -25.59
N THR A 380 13.56 20.27 -26.53
CA THR A 380 13.42 18.85 -26.92
C THR A 380 14.20 17.90 -26.01
N THR A 381 15.07 18.44 -25.15
CA THR A 381 15.85 17.65 -24.18
C THR A 381 14.91 16.99 -23.18
N ASN A 382 15.05 15.67 -22.98
CA ASN A 382 14.18 14.86 -22.13
C ASN A 382 12.69 14.91 -22.51
N GLY A 383 12.37 15.16 -23.78
CA GLY A 383 11.02 14.96 -24.30
C GLY A 383 10.57 13.51 -24.15
N THR A 384 9.26 13.28 -24.12
CA THR A 384 8.66 11.97 -23.85
C THR A 384 8.93 10.93 -24.96
N GLY A 385 8.36 9.72 -24.85
CA GLY A 385 8.08 8.87 -26.01
C GLY A 385 6.94 9.43 -26.88
N THR A 386 6.59 8.72 -27.96
CA THR A 386 5.38 9.03 -28.74
C THR A 386 4.14 8.66 -27.96
N ILE A 387 3.08 9.45 -28.11
CA ILE A 387 1.76 9.21 -27.54
C ILE A 387 1.23 7.82 -27.94
N THR A 388 0.59 7.13 -27.00
CA THR A 388 0.02 5.79 -27.21
C THR A 388 -1.45 5.77 -26.85
N LEU A 389 -2.21 4.85 -27.45
CA LEU A 389 -3.61 4.64 -27.09
C LEU A 389 -3.68 4.04 -25.69
N ASP A 390 -4.55 4.60 -24.84
CA ASP A 390 -4.83 4.07 -23.51
C ASP A 390 -6.10 3.23 -23.51
N THR A 391 -7.27 3.86 -23.72
CA THR A 391 -8.57 3.19 -23.85
C THR A 391 -9.59 4.07 -24.57
N GLY A 392 -10.48 3.49 -25.37
CA GLY A 392 -11.45 4.24 -26.16
C GLY A 392 -10.79 5.27 -27.07
N SER A 393 -11.06 6.55 -26.85
CA SER A 393 -10.40 7.68 -27.53
C SER A 393 -9.35 8.39 -26.68
N TRP A 394 -8.99 7.84 -25.51
CA TRP A 394 -7.95 8.38 -24.64
C TRP A 394 -6.57 7.95 -25.07
N TYR A 395 -5.67 8.92 -25.09
CA TYR A 395 -4.27 8.74 -25.41
C TYR A 395 -3.41 9.19 -24.24
N LYS A 396 -2.22 8.59 -24.12
CA LYS A 396 -1.32 8.86 -23.00
C LYS A 396 0.14 9.03 -23.41
N LEU A 397 0.84 9.87 -22.66
CA LEU A 397 2.25 10.17 -22.75
C LEU A 397 2.90 9.91 -21.39
N ASP A 398 3.97 9.12 -21.36
CA ASP A 398 4.81 8.98 -20.16
C ASP A 398 5.59 10.27 -19.92
N THR A 399 5.22 10.98 -18.85
CA THR A 399 5.79 12.26 -18.43
C THR A 399 6.60 12.13 -17.14
N THR A 400 6.87 10.90 -16.67
CA THR A 400 7.51 10.60 -15.38
C THR A 400 8.78 11.42 -15.15
N THR A 401 9.65 11.50 -16.15
CA THR A 401 10.91 12.25 -16.06
C THR A 401 10.68 13.76 -15.87
N LEU A 402 9.76 14.34 -16.64
CA LEU A 402 9.47 15.78 -16.58
C LEU A 402 8.81 16.16 -15.26
N VAL A 403 7.84 15.37 -14.80
CA VAL A 403 7.15 15.58 -13.51
C VAL A 403 8.11 15.48 -12.34
N LYS A 404 9.03 14.50 -12.35
CA LYS A 404 10.06 14.38 -11.30
C LYS A 404 10.96 15.61 -11.23
N TYR A 405 11.33 16.21 -12.36
CA TYR A 405 12.12 17.44 -12.33
C TYR A 405 11.37 18.63 -11.72
N TRP A 406 10.08 18.75 -11.99
CA TRP A 406 9.25 19.81 -11.41
C TRP A 406 9.05 19.61 -9.90
N LEU A 407 8.73 18.39 -9.45
CA LEU A 407 8.57 18.07 -8.03
C LEU A 407 9.89 18.18 -7.25
N ALA A 408 11.03 17.94 -7.89
CA ALA A 408 12.35 18.13 -7.30
C ALA A 408 12.80 19.60 -7.28
N GLY A 409 12.03 20.53 -7.87
CA GLY A 409 12.42 21.93 -8.02
C GLY A 409 13.62 22.15 -8.95
N THR A 410 13.98 21.16 -9.78
CA THR A 410 15.09 21.27 -10.74
C THR A 410 14.78 22.28 -11.84
N TYR A 411 13.51 22.34 -12.26
CA TYR A 411 13.00 23.33 -13.21
C TYR A 411 11.66 23.87 -12.73
N SER A 412 11.37 25.12 -13.06
CA SER A 412 10.02 25.67 -12.92
C SER A 412 9.03 24.93 -13.83
N ASN A 413 7.81 24.74 -13.34
CA ASN A 413 6.73 24.13 -14.12
C ASN A 413 6.02 25.19 -14.97
N TYR A 414 6.28 25.17 -16.28
CA TYR A 414 5.54 25.94 -17.29
C TYR A 414 4.67 25.05 -18.19
N GLY A 415 4.48 23.78 -17.82
CA GLY A 415 3.67 22.84 -18.58
C GLY A 415 4.37 22.18 -19.77
N PHE A 416 3.55 21.54 -20.59
CA PHE A 416 3.90 20.72 -21.72
C PHE A 416 3.54 21.43 -23.04
N LEU A 417 4.43 21.31 -24.03
CA LEU A 417 4.12 21.51 -25.43
C LEU A 417 3.84 20.15 -26.06
N LEU A 418 2.66 19.99 -26.67
CA LEU A 418 2.30 18.86 -27.50
C LEU A 418 2.47 19.23 -28.97
N LYS A 419 3.34 18.51 -29.67
CA LYS A 419 3.55 18.64 -31.12
C LYS A 419 3.96 17.33 -31.76
N GLU A 420 3.84 17.24 -33.09
CA GLU A 420 4.42 16.13 -33.83
C GLU A 420 5.97 16.12 -33.70
N PRO A 421 6.63 14.95 -33.69
CA PRO A 421 8.08 14.84 -33.67
C PRO A 421 8.75 15.63 -34.79
N SER A 422 8.13 15.63 -35.98
CA SER A 422 8.60 16.34 -37.17
C SER A 422 7.44 17.09 -37.81
N GLU A 423 7.60 18.39 -38.05
CA GLU A 423 6.56 19.28 -38.59
C GLU A 423 6.82 19.64 -40.07
N THR A 424 7.92 19.17 -40.68
CA THR A 424 8.36 19.58 -42.02
C THR A 424 7.50 19.05 -43.18
N ASN A 425 6.60 18.10 -42.95
CA ASN A 425 5.71 17.50 -43.97
C ASN A 425 4.40 16.96 -43.33
N SER A 426 3.89 17.60 -42.27
CA SER A 426 2.69 17.12 -41.60
C SER A 426 1.50 17.18 -42.57
N SER A 427 0.92 16.04 -42.92
CA SER A 427 -0.40 15.94 -43.58
C SER A 427 -1.47 15.49 -42.59
N GLN A 428 -1.16 15.55 -41.29
CA GLN A 428 -1.97 15.02 -40.21
C GLN A 428 -2.22 16.11 -39.18
N LYS A 429 -3.50 16.37 -38.93
CA LYS A 429 -3.96 17.16 -37.79
C LYS A 429 -4.78 16.28 -36.86
N THR A 430 -4.65 16.53 -35.56
CA THR A 430 -5.44 15.89 -34.52
C THR A 430 -6.11 16.98 -33.69
N LYS A 431 -7.40 16.76 -33.41
CA LYS A 431 -8.19 17.60 -32.51
C LYS A 431 -8.40 16.85 -31.19
N PHE A 432 -7.98 17.44 -30.09
CA PHE A 432 -8.23 16.97 -28.73
C PHE A 432 -9.22 17.86 -28.00
N TYR A 433 -9.80 17.34 -26.92
CA TYR A 433 -10.58 18.14 -25.99
C TYR A 433 -9.66 19.00 -25.10
N SER A 434 -10.05 20.25 -24.86
CA SER A 434 -9.41 21.15 -23.90
C SER A 434 -10.01 21.01 -22.49
N SER A 435 -9.47 21.82 -21.58
CA SER A 435 -9.97 22.08 -20.22
C SER A 435 -11.41 22.60 -20.20
N ASP A 436 -11.84 23.33 -21.24
CA ASP A 436 -13.19 23.87 -21.40
C ASP A 436 -14.24 22.83 -21.82
N ALA A 437 -13.80 21.65 -22.24
CA ALA A 437 -14.68 20.59 -22.72
C ALA A 437 -15.57 20.02 -21.60
N PRO A 438 -16.77 19.49 -21.93
CA PRO A 438 -17.62 18.83 -20.95
C PRO A 438 -16.93 17.59 -20.36
N SER A 439 -17.16 17.34 -19.08
CA SER A 439 -16.77 16.08 -18.42
C SER A 439 -17.39 14.87 -19.17
N PRO A 440 -16.70 13.72 -19.26
CA PRO A 440 -15.40 13.40 -18.69
C PRO A 440 -14.22 13.69 -19.64
N ASN A 441 -14.33 14.60 -20.61
CA ASN A 441 -13.38 14.66 -21.74
C ASN A 441 -12.07 15.44 -21.47
N LYS A 442 -11.97 16.10 -20.30
CA LYS A 442 -10.88 17.05 -19.98
C LYS A 442 -9.51 16.33 -19.84
N PRO A 443 -8.39 16.97 -20.22
CA PRO A 443 -7.06 16.39 -20.02
C PRO A 443 -6.72 16.11 -18.53
N GLU A 444 -5.93 15.07 -18.29
CA GLU A 444 -5.56 14.60 -16.95
C GLU A 444 -4.04 14.42 -16.82
N LEU A 445 -3.46 14.82 -15.68
CA LEU A 445 -2.13 14.41 -15.25
C LEU A 445 -2.25 13.40 -14.12
N ILE A 446 -1.88 12.15 -14.39
CA ILE A 446 -1.95 11.05 -13.45
C ILE A 446 -0.55 10.81 -12.88
N ILE A 447 -0.41 10.82 -11.55
CA ILE A 447 0.85 10.54 -10.85
C ILE A 447 0.61 9.37 -9.90
N GLU A 448 1.30 8.26 -10.12
CA GLU A 448 1.33 7.14 -9.17
C GLU A 448 2.54 7.30 -8.26
N TYR A 449 2.33 7.08 -6.96
CA TYR A 449 3.37 7.28 -5.96
C TYR A 449 3.17 6.37 -4.75
N ASN A 450 4.27 6.08 -4.07
CA ASN A 450 4.25 5.42 -2.77
C ASN A 450 4.33 6.48 -1.66
N ASN A 451 3.70 6.21 -0.52
CA ASN A 451 3.88 7.05 0.67
C ASN A 451 5.01 6.49 1.57
N PRO A 452 6.28 6.96 1.46
CA PRO A 452 7.39 6.64 2.35
C PRO A 452 7.19 7.12 3.78
N SER A 453 6.04 7.71 4.14
CA SER A 453 5.78 8.19 5.51
C SER A 453 4.74 7.36 6.26
N SER A 454 4.12 6.35 5.63
CA SER A 454 3.19 5.47 6.33
C SER A 454 3.97 4.52 7.24
N SER A 455 3.73 4.64 8.55
CA SER A 455 4.23 3.69 9.53
C SER A 455 3.29 2.49 9.65
N TYR A 456 3.82 1.29 9.52
CA TYR A 456 3.10 0.04 9.67
C TYR A 456 3.57 -0.69 10.92
N THR A 457 2.72 -1.55 11.48
CA THR A 457 2.97 -2.24 12.74
C THR A 457 3.31 -3.72 12.50
N ILE A 458 4.41 -4.18 13.09
CA ILE A 458 4.75 -5.60 13.25
C ILE A 458 4.26 -6.05 14.63
N THR A 459 3.32 -7.00 14.65
CA THR A 459 2.77 -7.59 15.87
C THR A 459 3.28 -9.02 16.06
N TYR A 460 3.68 -9.38 17.27
CA TYR A 460 4.20 -10.72 17.60
C TYR A 460 3.16 -11.52 18.39
N ASN A 461 2.94 -12.76 17.98
CA ASN A 461 2.01 -13.70 18.61
C ASN A 461 2.77 -14.94 19.11
N GLY A 462 2.57 -15.33 20.37
CA GLY A 462 3.25 -16.47 21.01
C GLY A 462 2.86 -17.85 20.46
N ASN A 463 1.80 -17.91 19.65
CA ASN A 463 1.37 -19.08 18.87
C ASN A 463 1.25 -20.37 19.71
N GLY A 464 0.41 -20.32 20.75
CA GLY A 464 0.19 -21.45 21.66
C GLY A 464 1.34 -21.69 22.63
N ASN A 465 2.04 -20.62 23.04
CA ASN A 465 3.02 -20.68 24.12
C ASN A 465 2.36 -21.11 25.44
N THR A 466 3.11 -21.83 26.27
CA THR A 466 2.68 -22.26 27.62
C THR A 466 3.29 -21.40 28.73
N GLY A 467 4.25 -20.54 28.39
CA GLY A 467 4.86 -19.57 29.30
C GLY A 467 5.46 -18.37 28.56
N GLY A 468 5.87 -17.35 29.32
CA GLY A 468 6.38 -16.09 28.79
C GLY A 468 5.30 -15.20 28.14
N MET A 469 5.74 -14.07 27.57
CA MET A 469 4.88 -13.14 26.83
C MET A 469 5.47 -12.84 25.45
N PRO A 470 4.66 -12.63 24.40
CA PRO A 470 5.19 -12.19 23.11
C PRO A 470 5.91 -10.84 23.24
N PRO A 471 6.99 -10.57 22.48
CA PRO A 471 7.64 -9.28 22.45
C PRO A 471 6.70 -8.14 22.05
N SER A 472 7.05 -6.91 22.44
CA SER A 472 6.29 -5.73 22.05
C SER A 472 6.33 -5.48 20.55
N SER A 473 5.20 -5.01 20.02
CA SER A 473 5.06 -4.62 18.62
C SER A 473 6.07 -3.53 18.23
N GLN A 474 6.44 -3.49 16.95
CA GLN A 474 7.30 -2.45 16.37
C GLN A 474 6.49 -1.64 15.35
N THR A 475 6.59 -0.31 15.39
CA THR A 475 6.04 0.58 14.37
C THR A 475 7.18 1.10 13.51
N VAL A 476 7.09 0.86 12.21
CA VAL A 476 8.21 1.03 11.27
C VAL A 476 7.68 1.65 9.98
N ILE A 477 8.46 2.56 9.40
CA ILE A 477 8.13 3.19 8.13
C ILE A 477 8.26 2.17 6.99
N GLY A 478 7.23 2.08 6.13
CA GLY A 478 7.25 1.21 4.95
C GLY A 478 8.49 1.44 4.07
N GLY A 479 9.11 0.36 3.59
CA GLY A 479 10.32 0.39 2.77
C GLY A 479 11.64 0.57 3.54
N THR A 480 11.61 0.80 4.85
CA THR A 480 12.82 0.86 5.68
C THR A 480 13.20 -0.52 6.25
N ASN A 481 14.48 -0.70 6.58
CA ASN A 481 14.96 -1.95 7.18
C ASN A 481 14.69 -1.98 8.69
N VAL A 482 14.19 -3.11 9.19
CA VAL A 482 13.94 -3.35 10.61
C VAL A 482 14.42 -4.75 11.01
N ALA A 483 15.13 -4.83 12.14
CA ALA A 483 15.42 -6.10 12.80
C ALA A 483 14.19 -6.59 13.56
N LEU A 484 13.75 -7.82 13.26
CA LEU A 484 12.68 -8.50 13.98
C LEU A 484 13.10 -8.79 15.42
N ARG A 485 12.13 -8.86 16.33
CA ARG A 485 12.40 -9.15 17.75
C ARG A 485 13.00 -10.56 17.91
N THR A 486 13.92 -10.71 18.85
CA THR A 486 14.32 -12.03 19.35
C THR A 486 13.32 -12.50 20.42
N ASN A 487 13.56 -13.65 21.06
CA ASN A 487 12.70 -14.16 22.13
C ASN A 487 12.85 -13.39 23.47
N THR A 488 12.80 -12.05 23.44
CA THR A 488 13.03 -11.20 24.62
C THR A 488 11.96 -11.33 25.70
N GLY A 489 10.77 -11.81 25.33
CA GLY A 489 9.67 -12.06 26.27
C GLY A 489 9.69 -13.46 26.89
N LEU A 490 10.79 -14.21 26.67
CA LEU A 490 11.03 -15.54 27.24
C LEU A 490 9.88 -16.51 26.94
N LEU A 491 9.37 -16.50 25.70
CA LEU A 491 8.34 -17.44 25.27
C LEU A 491 8.85 -18.87 25.45
N THR A 492 8.05 -19.69 26.10
CA THR A 492 8.27 -21.13 26.24
C THR A 492 7.04 -21.89 25.78
N LYS A 493 7.25 -23.10 25.27
CA LYS A 493 6.19 -24.04 24.92
C LYS A 493 6.61 -25.44 25.35
N GLN A 494 5.80 -26.10 26.16
CA GLN A 494 6.09 -27.44 26.66
C GLN A 494 6.43 -28.39 25.51
N ASN A 495 7.59 -29.05 25.58
CA ASN A 495 8.14 -29.99 24.59
C ASN A 495 8.59 -29.38 23.23
N TYR A 496 8.70 -28.04 23.11
CA TYR A 496 9.16 -27.37 21.90
C TYR A 496 10.20 -26.28 22.18
N GLU A 497 11.13 -26.07 21.25
CA GLU A 497 12.01 -24.91 21.22
C GLU A 497 11.49 -23.82 20.26
N PHE A 498 11.76 -22.56 20.62
CA PHE A 498 11.45 -21.41 19.77
C PHE A 498 12.47 -21.31 18.62
N SER A 499 12.00 -21.49 17.39
CA SER A 499 12.84 -21.55 16.18
C SER A 499 12.76 -20.27 15.33
N GLY A 500 12.02 -19.25 15.77
CA GLY A 500 11.87 -17.97 15.07
C GLY A 500 10.42 -17.58 14.84
N TRP A 501 10.18 -16.82 13.77
CA TRP A 501 8.86 -16.26 13.44
C TRP A 501 8.34 -16.80 12.11
N ASN A 502 7.03 -16.87 11.97
CA ASN A 502 6.36 -17.23 10.72
C ASN A 502 5.23 -16.27 10.38
N THR A 503 4.99 -16.00 9.11
CA THR A 503 3.87 -15.15 8.66
C THR A 503 2.50 -15.82 8.77
N ASN A 504 2.45 -17.11 9.13
CA ASN A 504 1.23 -17.89 9.31
C ASN A 504 1.31 -18.69 10.63
N SER A 505 0.23 -18.73 11.41
CA SER A 505 0.14 -19.48 12.67
C SER A 505 0.38 -20.99 12.51
N SER A 506 0.06 -21.56 11.35
CA SER A 506 0.29 -22.97 11.02
C SER A 506 1.75 -23.29 10.65
N GLY A 507 2.62 -22.29 10.53
CA GLY A 507 4.03 -22.47 10.20
C GLY A 507 4.35 -22.68 8.71
N THR A 508 3.34 -22.62 7.84
CA THR A 508 3.48 -22.81 6.37
C THR A 508 3.83 -21.54 5.60
N GLY A 509 3.86 -20.39 6.28
CA GLY A 509 4.26 -19.11 5.71
C GLY A 509 5.78 -18.95 5.62
N VAL A 510 6.22 -17.72 5.36
CA VAL A 510 7.63 -17.37 5.33
C VAL A 510 8.19 -17.44 6.74
N THR A 511 9.31 -18.15 6.91
CA THR A 511 10.03 -18.24 8.19
C THR A 511 11.11 -17.17 8.27
N TYR A 512 11.18 -16.49 9.41
CA TYR A 512 12.23 -15.55 9.74
C TYR A 512 12.99 -15.99 10.99
N SER A 513 14.32 -15.92 10.94
CA SER A 513 15.15 -16.17 12.12
C SER A 513 14.95 -15.06 13.16
N PRO A 514 15.09 -15.36 14.47
CA PRO A 514 15.08 -14.32 15.50
C PRO A 514 16.14 -13.25 15.21
N GLY A 515 15.78 -11.97 15.29
CA GLY A 515 16.73 -10.87 15.00
C GLY A 515 16.98 -10.59 13.51
N GLN A 516 16.38 -11.37 12.59
CA GLN A 516 16.56 -11.16 11.16
C GLN A 516 16.12 -9.75 10.75
N THR A 517 16.93 -9.09 9.92
CA THR A 517 16.56 -7.81 9.32
C THR A 517 15.72 -8.05 8.07
N ILE A 518 14.58 -7.36 7.99
CA ILE A 518 13.69 -7.37 6.82
C ILE A 518 13.42 -5.93 6.36
N THR A 519 13.03 -5.76 5.10
CA THR A 519 12.45 -4.50 4.63
C THR A 519 10.96 -4.48 5.00
N MET A 520 10.51 -3.44 5.69
CA MET A 520 9.13 -3.32 6.14
C MET A 520 8.19 -3.23 4.93
N PRO A 521 7.20 -4.13 4.77
CA PRO A 521 6.23 -4.03 3.69
C PRO A 521 5.27 -2.85 3.93
N ASN A 522 4.54 -2.46 2.88
CA ASN A 522 3.58 -1.35 2.94
C ASN A 522 2.22 -1.76 3.56
N ASN A 523 2.25 -2.62 4.56
CA ASN A 523 1.07 -3.10 5.29
C ASN A 523 1.47 -3.60 6.69
N ASN A 524 0.50 -3.70 7.61
CA ASN A 524 0.71 -4.30 8.92
C ASN A 524 1.07 -5.79 8.78
N LEU A 525 1.96 -6.26 9.65
CA LEU A 525 2.47 -7.64 9.64
C LEU A 525 2.21 -8.29 11.00
N THR A 526 1.62 -9.48 11.01
CA THR A 526 1.54 -10.32 12.22
C THR A 526 2.48 -11.50 12.06
N LEU A 527 3.36 -11.69 13.03
CA LEU A 527 4.33 -12.78 13.08
C LEU A 527 3.99 -13.71 14.24
N TYR A 528 3.96 -15.01 13.94
CA TYR A 528 3.63 -16.08 14.87
C TYR A 528 4.89 -16.82 15.27
N ALA A 529 5.07 -17.12 16.56
CA ALA A 529 6.18 -17.92 17.04
C ALA A 529 6.19 -19.28 16.34
N LYS A 530 7.33 -19.65 15.78
CA LYS A 530 7.57 -20.95 15.16
C LYS A 530 8.18 -21.86 16.21
N TRP A 531 7.51 -22.97 16.46
CA TRP A 531 7.90 -23.97 17.44
C TRP A 531 8.37 -25.22 16.70
N VAL A 532 9.52 -25.75 17.08
CA VAL A 532 9.97 -27.09 16.64
C VAL A 532 10.05 -27.99 17.87
N PRO A 533 9.63 -29.26 17.78
CA PRO A 533 9.74 -30.18 18.91
C PRO A 533 11.19 -30.26 19.40
N PHE A 534 11.39 -30.38 20.72
CA PHE A 534 12.73 -30.72 21.22
C PHE A 534 13.17 -32.07 20.62
N ASN A 535 14.47 -32.20 20.34
CA ASN A 535 15.09 -33.43 19.88
C ASN A 535 16.18 -33.86 20.85
N TYR A 536 15.75 -34.53 21.93
CA TYR A 536 16.61 -35.12 22.92
C TYR A 536 17.33 -36.34 22.35
N LYS A 537 18.52 -36.64 22.85
CA LYS A 537 19.42 -37.64 22.31
C LYS A 537 19.81 -38.64 23.39
N ILE A 538 19.87 -39.91 22.99
CA ILE A 538 20.44 -40.99 23.79
C ILE A 538 21.70 -41.56 23.12
N GLY A 539 22.75 -41.77 23.92
CA GLY A 539 23.98 -42.45 23.55
C GLY A 539 24.14 -43.75 24.32
N ILE A 540 24.51 -44.84 23.64
CA ILE A 540 24.62 -46.16 24.28
C ILE A 540 25.95 -46.80 23.94
N GLU A 541 26.56 -47.42 24.95
CA GLU A 541 27.73 -48.25 24.80
C GLU A 541 27.59 -49.56 25.57
N ALA A 542 28.05 -50.68 24.99
CA ALA A 542 28.08 -51.96 25.68
C ALA A 542 29.19 -52.88 25.21
N VAL A 543 29.82 -53.56 26.16
CA VAL A 543 30.77 -54.65 25.86
C VAL A 543 29.99 -55.94 25.64
N SER A 544 30.18 -56.57 24.47
CA SER A 544 29.52 -57.82 24.09
C SER A 544 30.42 -59.02 23.94
N ASP A 545 31.72 -58.80 23.82
CA ASP A 545 32.69 -59.87 23.82
C ASP A 545 33.82 -59.55 24.79
N TYR A 546 34.01 -60.44 25.74
CA TYR A 546 35.06 -60.39 26.76
C TYR A 546 36.12 -61.46 26.51
N SER A 547 36.09 -62.14 25.36
CA SER A 547 37.01 -63.22 25.00
C SER A 547 38.48 -62.82 25.10
N ASN A 548 38.78 -61.54 24.93
CA ASN A 548 40.11 -60.96 25.04
C ASN A 548 40.53 -60.60 26.49
N ILE A 549 39.66 -60.82 27.49
CA ILE A 549 39.90 -60.48 28.91
C ILE A 549 39.82 -61.72 29.78
N SER A 550 40.97 -62.12 30.35
CA SER A 550 41.09 -63.33 31.18
C SER A 550 40.19 -63.25 32.43
N GLY A 551 39.29 -64.23 32.58
CA GLY A 551 38.42 -64.38 33.75
C GLY A 551 37.01 -63.81 33.61
N LEU A 552 36.65 -63.21 32.47
CA LEU A 552 35.35 -62.55 32.24
C LEU A 552 34.47 -63.22 31.17
N GLY A 553 34.62 -64.54 30.95
CA GLY A 553 33.89 -65.28 29.91
C GLY A 553 32.35 -65.13 29.97
N SER A 554 31.78 -64.63 28.85
CA SER A 554 30.36 -64.49 28.47
C SER A 554 29.42 -63.74 29.41
N LEU A 555 29.37 -62.41 29.30
CA LEU A 555 28.21 -61.59 29.67
C LEU A 555 27.34 -61.32 28.43
N ASN A 556 26.73 -62.37 27.86
CA ASN A 556 25.99 -62.28 26.58
C ASN A 556 24.72 -61.40 26.63
N THR A 557 24.34 -60.88 27.80
CA THR A 557 23.11 -60.09 28.03
C THR A 557 23.33 -58.59 28.08
N SER A 558 24.58 -58.10 28.01
CA SER A 558 24.91 -56.67 28.12
C SER A 558 24.30 -55.82 27.01
N ILE A 559 24.35 -56.27 25.75
CA ILE A 559 23.72 -55.51 24.65
C ILE A 559 22.21 -55.52 24.78
N ASP A 560 21.61 -56.66 25.11
CA ASP A 560 20.15 -56.78 25.20
C ASP A 560 19.60 -55.84 26.28
N CYS A 561 20.31 -55.70 27.40
CA CYS A 561 19.97 -54.77 28.47
C CYS A 561 19.84 -53.33 27.96
N VAL A 562 20.91 -52.77 27.36
CA VAL A 562 20.92 -51.37 26.92
C VAL A 562 20.19 -51.12 25.61
N ARG A 563 20.05 -52.14 24.75
CA ARG A 563 19.15 -52.10 23.59
C ARG A 563 17.71 -51.95 24.06
N GLY A 564 17.31 -52.72 25.07
CA GLY A 564 15.98 -52.60 25.68
C GLY A 564 15.71 -51.22 26.29
N LEU A 565 16.73 -50.58 26.89
CA LEU A 565 16.64 -49.19 27.34
C LEU A 565 16.36 -48.24 26.17
N SER A 566 17.22 -48.29 25.15
CA SER A 566 17.14 -47.36 24.02
C SER A 566 15.84 -47.52 23.24
N ASP A 567 15.46 -48.76 22.90
CA ASP A 567 14.25 -49.02 22.12
C ASP A 567 13.00 -48.57 22.89
N LYS A 568 12.93 -48.77 24.21
CA LYS A 568 11.78 -48.36 25.02
C LYS A 568 11.64 -46.84 25.14
N ILE A 569 12.74 -46.10 25.30
CA ILE A 569 12.72 -44.64 25.35
C ILE A 569 12.27 -44.05 24.00
N LEU A 570 12.78 -44.59 22.89
CA LEU A 570 12.45 -44.13 21.54
C LEU A 570 11.00 -44.47 21.16
N ASP A 571 10.48 -45.62 21.60
CA ASP A 571 9.09 -46.01 21.38
C ASP A 571 8.12 -45.13 22.18
N ALA A 572 8.47 -44.81 23.43
CA ALA A 572 7.64 -43.98 24.29
C ALA A 572 7.62 -42.49 23.91
N SER A 573 8.53 -42.01 23.04
CA SER A 573 8.60 -40.60 22.68
C SER A 573 9.15 -40.33 21.28
N SER A 574 8.43 -39.49 20.53
CA SER A 574 8.87 -38.95 19.24
C SER A 574 9.92 -37.83 19.36
N SER A 575 10.18 -37.33 20.56
CA SER A 575 11.16 -36.26 20.83
C SER A 575 12.55 -36.79 21.18
N TRP A 576 12.71 -38.11 21.32
CA TRP A 576 14.01 -38.73 21.58
C TRP A 576 14.56 -39.38 20.30
N THR A 577 15.85 -39.24 20.06
CA THR A 577 16.58 -39.92 18.98
C THR A 577 17.85 -40.57 19.49
N ARG A 578 18.27 -41.66 18.85
CA ARG A 578 19.54 -42.31 19.16
C ARG A 578 20.66 -41.58 18.44
N LYS A 579 21.61 -41.00 19.18
CA LYS A 579 22.81 -40.41 18.57
C LYS A 579 23.80 -41.49 18.13
N TYR A 580 24.05 -42.46 19.00
CA TYR A 580 24.94 -43.58 18.73
C TYR A 580 24.57 -44.81 19.56
N PHE A 581 25.03 -45.98 19.11
CA PHE A 581 24.93 -47.25 19.83
C PHE A 581 26.15 -48.08 19.45
N TYR A 582 27.16 -48.06 20.31
CA TYR A 582 28.45 -48.70 20.06
C TYR A 582 28.58 -49.98 20.88
N THR A 583 29.10 -51.03 20.24
CA THR A 583 29.36 -52.32 20.88
C THR A 583 30.66 -52.93 20.40
N ASN A 584 31.21 -53.86 21.18
CA ASN A 584 32.50 -54.52 20.91
C ASN A 584 33.61 -53.48 20.70
N ASP A 585 34.37 -53.62 19.62
CA ASP A 585 35.54 -52.82 19.30
C ASP A 585 35.25 -51.34 19.05
N SER A 586 33.98 -50.93 18.99
CA SER A 586 33.56 -49.52 18.85
C SER A 586 33.42 -48.78 20.17
N VAL A 587 33.57 -49.46 21.32
CA VAL A 587 33.50 -48.84 22.65
C VAL A 587 34.91 -48.44 23.06
N TRP A 588 35.21 -47.14 23.06
CA TRP A 588 36.58 -46.63 23.25
C TRP A 588 36.71 -45.83 24.53
N GLU A 589 37.92 -45.82 25.10
CA GLU A 589 38.20 -45.01 26.29
C GLU A 589 38.01 -43.52 26.04
N ASN A 590 38.35 -43.06 24.83
CA ASN A 590 38.22 -41.67 24.43
C ASN A 590 36.76 -41.21 24.35
N ASP A 591 35.79 -42.11 24.23
CA ASP A 591 34.37 -41.75 24.18
C ASP A 591 33.88 -41.17 25.52
N PHE A 592 34.59 -41.48 26.62
CA PHE A 592 34.26 -41.04 27.98
C PHE A 592 35.27 -40.07 28.61
N LYS A 593 36.48 -39.98 28.06
CA LYS A 593 37.53 -39.09 28.57
C LYS A 593 37.32 -37.64 28.11
N SER A 594 37.58 -36.69 29.01
CA SER A 594 37.59 -35.26 28.69
C SER A 594 38.53 -34.94 27.54
N THR A 595 38.14 -33.99 26.69
CA THR A 595 39.05 -33.38 25.71
C THR A 595 40.34 -32.85 26.37
N THR A 596 40.26 -32.37 27.62
CA THR A 596 41.42 -31.89 28.40
C THR A 596 42.38 -33.01 28.83
N LEU A 597 41.91 -34.26 28.81
CA LEU A 597 42.66 -35.47 29.14
C LEU A 597 42.95 -36.32 27.90
N GLY A 598 42.81 -35.73 26.70
CA GLY A 598 43.12 -36.39 25.43
C GLY A 598 41.97 -37.23 24.83
N GLY A 599 40.77 -37.17 25.42
CA GLY A 599 39.58 -37.86 24.94
C GLY A 599 38.69 -37.02 24.02
N ASN A 600 37.44 -37.45 23.88
CA ASN A 600 36.44 -36.92 22.94
C ASN A 600 35.00 -36.95 23.50
N ASP A 601 34.84 -37.01 24.83
CA ASP A 601 33.53 -37.05 25.50
C ASP A 601 32.57 -35.95 25.04
N SER A 602 33.03 -34.70 24.90
CA SER A 602 32.23 -33.55 24.45
C SER A 602 31.49 -33.77 23.11
N ASN A 603 32.02 -34.61 22.22
CA ASN A 603 31.39 -34.93 20.93
C ASN A 603 30.59 -36.24 20.96
N ILE A 604 30.86 -37.12 21.93
CA ILE A 604 30.25 -38.44 22.09
C ILE A 604 29.39 -38.45 23.36
N THR A 605 29.92 -38.87 24.50
CA THR A 605 29.14 -39.08 25.73
C THR A 605 28.45 -37.82 26.24
N ASP A 606 29.07 -36.66 26.13
CA ASP A 606 28.52 -35.40 26.67
C ASP A 606 27.60 -34.66 25.70
N SER A 607 27.45 -35.17 24.49
CA SER A 607 26.69 -34.53 23.41
C SER A 607 25.25 -35.06 23.24
N VAL A 608 24.82 -35.87 24.20
CA VAL A 608 23.49 -36.48 24.31
C VAL A 608 22.89 -36.08 25.65
N ASP A 609 21.58 -36.21 25.86
CA ASP A 609 20.94 -35.88 27.14
C ASP A 609 20.97 -37.06 28.13
N LEU A 610 20.99 -38.29 27.60
CA LEU A 610 21.13 -39.53 28.36
C LEU A 610 22.20 -40.41 27.73
N ALA A 611 23.18 -40.85 28.53
CA ALA A 611 24.16 -41.85 28.14
C ALA A 611 24.01 -43.09 29.01
N ALA A 612 24.22 -44.27 28.44
CA ALA A 612 24.28 -45.50 29.22
C ALA A 612 25.40 -46.41 28.76
N TYR A 613 26.06 -47.02 29.74
CA TYR A 613 27.11 -48.01 29.54
C TYR A 613 26.73 -49.32 30.22
N CYS A 614 26.97 -50.45 29.54
CA CYS A 614 26.83 -51.78 30.15
C CYS A 614 28.07 -52.63 29.94
N GLY A 615 28.65 -53.06 31.06
CA GLY A 615 29.78 -53.96 31.04
C GLY A 615 30.24 -54.38 32.42
N HIS A 616 31.55 -54.54 32.61
CA HIS A 616 32.13 -54.99 33.88
C HIS A 616 32.92 -53.87 34.57
N GLY A 617 32.68 -53.67 35.87
CA GLY A 617 33.40 -52.67 36.66
C GLY A 617 34.30 -53.28 37.73
N TYR A 618 35.36 -52.54 38.06
CA TYR A 618 36.33 -52.87 39.10
C TYR A 618 36.21 -51.92 40.29
N GLU A 619 36.62 -52.42 41.44
CA GLU A 619 36.53 -51.69 42.70
C GLU A 619 37.34 -50.38 42.66
N VAL A 620 38.57 -50.43 42.11
CA VAL A 620 39.51 -49.29 42.14
C VAL A 620 39.54 -48.49 40.84
N GLN A 621 39.31 -49.14 39.68
CA GLN A 621 39.75 -48.61 38.38
C GLN A 621 38.63 -48.12 37.44
N GLY A 622 37.35 -48.18 37.81
CA GLY A 622 36.23 -47.83 36.92
C GLY A 622 35.66 -49.03 36.18
N PHE A 623 35.62 -49.03 34.84
CA PHE A 623 35.07 -50.14 34.03
C PHE A 623 35.94 -50.54 32.83
N VAL A 624 35.80 -51.78 32.38
CA VAL A 624 36.61 -52.36 31.28
C VAL A 624 35.99 -52.12 29.90
N LEU A 625 36.81 -52.07 28.87
CA LEU A 625 36.35 -51.95 27.48
C LEU A 625 36.65 -53.23 26.68
N ALA A 626 35.99 -53.40 25.54
CA ALA A 626 36.22 -54.58 24.69
C ALA A 626 37.57 -54.51 23.94
N ASN A 627 38.01 -53.29 23.61
CA ASN A 627 39.17 -53.03 22.76
C ASN A 627 40.40 -52.64 23.61
N GLN A 628 41.49 -53.40 23.50
CA GLN A 628 42.77 -53.14 24.20
C GLN A 628 43.78 -52.33 23.36
N SER A 629 43.38 -51.85 22.17
CA SER A 629 44.29 -51.18 21.22
C SER A 629 44.52 -49.70 21.50
N HIS A 630 43.87 -49.13 22.52
CA HIS A 630 44.00 -47.74 22.96
C HIS A 630 44.29 -47.72 24.48
N ASP A 631 45.45 -47.15 24.82
CA ASP A 631 46.15 -47.02 26.12
C ASP A 631 46.13 -48.25 27.06
N ASP A 632 45.02 -48.57 27.73
CA ASP A 632 45.01 -49.55 28.83
C ASP A 632 43.78 -50.50 28.93
N GLY A 633 42.80 -50.41 28.02
CA GLY A 633 41.63 -51.30 27.97
C GLY A 633 40.62 -51.09 29.09
N PHE A 634 40.73 -49.99 29.85
CA PHE A 634 39.78 -49.61 30.88
C PHE A 634 39.49 -48.09 30.85
N VAL A 635 38.48 -47.66 31.60
CA VAL A 635 38.16 -46.24 31.81
C VAL A 635 38.25 -45.95 33.30
N SER A 636 39.26 -45.17 33.70
CA SER A 636 39.39 -44.70 35.06
C SER A 636 38.38 -43.60 35.37
N ARG A 637 37.80 -43.65 36.58
CA ARG A 637 36.91 -42.58 37.08
C ARG A 637 37.60 -41.23 37.13
N SER A 638 38.92 -41.22 37.38
CA SER A 638 39.75 -40.02 37.38
C SER A 638 39.81 -39.33 36.02
N ASP A 639 39.44 -40.03 34.94
CA ASP A 639 39.59 -39.54 33.57
C ASP A 639 38.24 -39.08 32.97
N LEU A 640 37.14 -39.34 33.69
CA LEU A 640 35.80 -38.92 33.34
C LEU A 640 35.56 -37.46 33.75
N ARG A 641 34.95 -36.65 32.88
CA ARG A 641 34.44 -35.31 33.21
C ARG A 641 33.07 -35.10 32.55
N LEU A 642 32.08 -35.87 32.98
CA LEU A 642 30.79 -35.94 32.30
C LEU A 642 29.82 -34.82 32.69
N GLY A 643 29.02 -34.41 31.71
CA GLY A 643 27.96 -33.42 31.83
C GLY A 643 28.41 -31.97 31.66
N ASP A 644 29.58 -31.70 31.07
CA ASP A 644 30.07 -30.32 30.86
C ASP A 644 29.61 -29.69 29.54
N VAL A 645 28.85 -30.44 28.72
CA VAL A 645 28.21 -29.96 27.48
C VAL A 645 26.69 -30.08 27.51
N ASN A 646 26.12 -31.28 27.34
CA ASN A 646 24.66 -31.51 27.24
C ASN A 646 24.18 -32.75 28.00
N LEU A 647 25.08 -33.55 28.59
CA LEU A 647 24.69 -34.79 29.26
C LEU A 647 24.12 -34.53 30.65
N ASN A 648 22.85 -34.89 30.83
CA ASN A 648 22.17 -34.77 32.11
C ASN A 648 22.28 -36.06 32.94
N TRP A 649 22.17 -37.25 32.30
CA TRP A 649 22.11 -38.52 33.04
C TRP A 649 23.03 -39.59 32.48
N PHE A 650 23.78 -40.25 33.36
CA PHE A 650 24.63 -41.39 33.00
C PHE A 650 24.21 -42.66 33.76
N LEU A 651 23.88 -43.72 33.04
CA LEU A 651 23.46 -45.00 33.61
C LEU A 651 24.54 -46.07 33.38
N THR A 652 25.09 -46.61 34.45
CA THR A 652 26.13 -47.64 34.40
C THR A 652 25.58 -48.98 34.88
N PHE A 653 25.24 -49.87 33.94
CA PHE A 653 24.83 -51.25 34.20
C PHE A 653 26.07 -52.12 34.43
N THR A 654 26.79 -51.81 35.51
CA THR A 654 28.13 -52.35 35.80
C THR A 654 28.32 -52.57 37.30
N CYS A 655 28.90 -53.72 37.68
CA CYS A 655 29.32 -53.99 39.06
C CYS A 655 30.32 -52.94 39.56
N ASN A 656 30.32 -52.66 40.86
CA ASN A 656 31.35 -51.88 41.58
C ASN A 656 31.61 -50.44 41.08
N PHE A 657 30.89 -49.90 40.09
CA PHE A 657 31.18 -48.57 39.54
C PHE A 657 31.05 -47.46 40.60
N LEU A 658 30.12 -47.58 41.54
CA LEU A 658 29.93 -46.61 42.62
C LEU A 658 30.58 -47.04 43.96
N LYS A 659 31.55 -47.97 43.94
CA LYS A 659 32.23 -48.45 45.15
C LYS A 659 33.29 -47.48 45.70
N SER A 660 33.85 -46.61 44.86
CA SER A 660 34.98 -45.73 45.17
C SER A 660 34.65 -44.61 46.15
N GLU A 661 35.66 -43.81 46.49
CA GLU A 661 35.50 -42.64 47.35
C GLU A 661 34.60 -41.57 46.69
N LYS A 662 33.95 -40.76 47.54
CA LYS A 662 33.00 -39.73 47.11
C LYS A 662 33.64 -38.70 46.18
N ASP A 663 34.91 -38.39 46.38
CA ASP A 663 35.67 -37.46 45.55
C ASP A 663 35.89 -38.00 44.12
N ASP A 664 36.22 -39.29 43.96
CA ASP A 664 36.44 -39.91 42.64
C ASP A 664 35.18 -39.88 41.76
N ILE A 665 34.01 -40.11 42.38
CA ILE A 665 32.72 -40.02 41.69
C ILE A 665 32.33 -38.57 41.42
N GLY A 666 32.62 -37.65 42.35
CA GLY A 666 32.42 -36.22 42.15
C GLY A 666 33.14 -35.73 40.90
N ILE A 667 34.41 -36.12 40.73
CA ILE A 667 35.24 -35.77 39.57
C ILE A 667 34.59 -36.20 38.24
N ALA A 668 34.03 -37.41 38.20
CA ALA A 668 33.33 -37.92 37.02
C ALA A 668 32.06 -37.13 36.68
N MET A 669 31.44 -36.44 37.65
CA MET A 669 30.15 -35.75 37.53
C MET A 669 30.31 -34.24 37.31
N ASN A 670 31.12 -33.85 36.33
CA ASN A 670 31.43 -32.45 36.00
C ASN A 670 30.28 -31.71 35.27
N GLY A 671 29.12 -31.56 35.91
CA GLY A 671 27.92 -30.92 35.32
C GLY A 671 26.75 -31.89 35.12
N LEU A 672 26.99 -33.19 35.32
CA LEU A 672 25.97 -34.24 35.27
C LEU A 672 24.91 -34.08 36.38
N HIS A 673 23.63 -34.23 36.04
CA HIS A 673 22.53 -34.21 37.03
C HIS A 673 22.58 -35.44 37.92
N MET A 674 22.72 -36.61 37.30
CA MET A 674 22.65 -37.88 38.01
C MET A 674 23.47 -38.97 37.34
N LEU A 675 24.18 -39.71 38.18
CA LEU A 675 24.87 -40.94 37.87
C LEU A 675 24.19 -42.10 38.60
N CYS A 676 23.83 -43.13 37.86
CA CYS A 676 23.15 -44.31 38.39
C CYS A 676 24.00 -45.56 38.16
N GLY A 677 24.24 -46.36 39.20
CA GLY A 677 25.11 -47.54 39.09
C GLY A 677 25.00 -48.49 40.29
N TYR A 678 25.98 -49.39 40.42
CA TYR A 678 26.06 -50.35 41.53
C TYR A 678 27.30 -50.13 42.38
N LYS A 679 27.14 -50.25 43.70
CA LYS A 679 28.25 -50.20 44.66
C LYS A 679 28.96 -51.55 44.81
N THR A 680 28.26 -52.65 44.54
CA THR A 680 28.75 -54.02 44.75
C THR A 680 28.56 -54.85 43.49
N ASN A 681 28.36 -56.16 43.63
CA ASN A 681 28.06 -57.05 42.51
C ASN A 681 26.69 -56.73 41.90
N MET A 682 26.56 -57.03 40.61
CA MET A 682 25.35 -56.89 39.80
C MET A 682 25.23 -58.12 38.88
N THR A 683 24.00 -58.56 38.64
CA THR A 683 23.69 -59.49 37.54
C THR A 683 23.13 -58.69 36.37
N VAL A 684 23.80 -58.72 35.22
CA VAL A 684 23.30 -58.07 34.00
C VAL A 684 22.14 -58.89 33.42
N THR A 685 20.93 -58.34 33.45
CA THR A 685 19.74 -58.99 32.89
C THR A 685 19.40 -58.44 31.51
N ALA A 686 18.98 -59.30 30.59
CA ALA A 686 18.64 -58.90 29.22
C ALA A 686 17.48 -57.88 29.16
N ASN A 687 16.58 -57.88 30.15
CA ASN A 687 15.48 -56.92 30.28
C ASN A 687 15.78 -55.76 31.25
N GLY A 688 17.02 -55.60 31.71
CA GLY A 688 17.35 -54.63 32.75
C GLY A 688 17.04 -53.19 32.34
N GLY A 689 17.59 -52.78 31.19
CA GLY A 689 17.40 -51.43 30.68
C GLY A 689 15.95 -51.12 30.27
N SER A 690 15.23 -52.07 29.68
CA SER A 690 13.80 -51.88 29.35
C SER A 690 12.94 -51.77 30.61
N THR A 691 13.29 -52.48 31.69
CA THR A 691 12.59 -52.38 32.98
C THR A 691 12.80 -51.00 33.61
N PHE A 692 14.04 -50.51 33.65
CA PHE A 692 14.32 -49.13 34.09
C PHE A 692 13.55 -48.11 33.25
N ALA A 693 13.64 -48.22 31.92
CA ALA A 693 12.97 -47.32 31.00
C ALA A 693 11.46 -47.26 31.27
N SER A 694 10.81 -48.41 31.50
CA SER A 694 9.37 -48.47 31.78
C SER A 694 8.97 -47.72 33.05
N TYR A 695 9.81 -47.73 34.09
CA TYR A 695 9.56 -46.90 35.28
C TYR A 695 9.77 -45.41 35.00
N ALA A 696 10.81 -45.07 34.23
CA ALA A 696 11.12 -43.67 33.91
C ALA A 696 10.11 -43.05 32.92
N THR A 697 9.57 -43.84 31.98
CA THR A 697 8.66 -43.37 30.92
C THR A 697 7.20 -43.66 31.27
N ASP A 698 6.81 -44.93 31.38
CA ASP A 698 5.39 -45.33 31.48
C ASP A 698 4.82 -44.94 32.85
N SER A 699 5.62 -45.09 33.89
CA SER A 699 5.26 -44.67 35.25
C SER A 699 5.68 -43.23 35.58
N ALA A 700 6.39 -42.55 34.66
CA ALA A 700 6.90 -41.19 34.82
C ALA A 700 7.60 -40.96 36.17
N GLN A 701 8.38 -41.93 36.64
CA GLN A 701 9.08 -41.81 37.92
C GLN A 701 10.37 -40.98 37.77
N PRO A 702 10.78 -40.22 38.81
CA PRO A 702 12.09 -39.61 38.85
C PRO A 702 13.18 -40.67 38.64
N ILE A 703 14.25 -40.34 37.94
CA ILE A 703 15.31 -41.28 37.50
C ILE A 703 15.87 -42.08 38.67
N ARG A 704 16.09 -41.42 39.81
CA ARG A 704 16.52 -42.08 41.06
C ARG A 704 15.56 -43.18 41.52
N ILE A 705 14.26 -42.90 41.48
CA ILE A 705 13.22 -43.82 41.92
C ILE A 705 13.06 -44.95 40.91
N ALA A 706 13.07 -44.63 39.61
CA ALA A 706 13.07 -45.62 38.54
C ALA A 706 14.27 -46.58 38.65
N TRP A 707 15.47 -46.05 38.93
CA TRP A 707 16.69 -46.84 39.11
C TRP A 707 16.59 -47.77 40.32
N LYS A 708 16.15 -47.26 41.46
CA LYS A 708 15.89 -48.08 42.66
C LYS A 708 14.93 -49.23 42.36
N ASN A 709 13.78 -48.94 41.73
CA ASN A 709 12.74 -49.93 41.46
C ASN A 709 13.20 -50.97 40.43
N TYR A 710 13.96 -50.54 39.42
CA TYR A 710 14.66 -51.44 38.50
C TYR A 710 15.59 -52.41 39.25
N GLY A 711 16.40 -51.91 40.19
CA GLY A 711 17.31 -52.73 40.99
C GLY A 711 16.56 -53.81 41.78
N VAL A 712 15.47 -53.43 42.44
CA VAL A 712 14.59 -54.36 43.19
C VAL A 712 13.94 -55.39 42.26
N ALA A 713 13.53 -54.99 41.06
CA ALA A 713 12.81 -55.87 40.15
C ALA A 713 13.68 -56.90 39.41
N THR A 714 14.97 -56.59 39.19
CA THR A 714 15.82 -57.37 38.28
C THR A 714 16.97 -58.11 38.95
N GLN A 715 17.36 -57.70 40.16
CA GLN A 715 18.54 -58.24 40.81
C GLN A 715 18.18 -59.30 41.86
N PRO A 716 19.02 -60.33 42.05
CA PRO A 716 18.81 -61.30 43.13
C PRO A 716 18.98 -60.63 44.50
N ILE A 717 18.11 -61.00 45.45
CA ILE A 717 18.20 -60.59 46.85
C ILE A 717 19.41 -61.29 47.47
N LEU A 718 20.47 -60.53 47.75
CA LEU A 718 21.71 -61.00 48.38
C LEU A 718 22.12 -60.00 49.46
N THR A 719 22.66 -60.49 50.59
CA THR A 719 22.97 -59.69 51.79
C THR A 719 23.82 -58.45 51.52
N PHE A 720 24.61 -58.45 50.43
CA PHE A 720 25.53 -57.38 50.08
C PHE A 720 25.22 -56.68 48.75
N ASN A 721 24.10 -56.98 48.07
CA ASN A 721 23.79 -56.33 46.79
C ASN A 721 23.23 -54.90 47.01
N LYS A 722 23.94 -53.89 46.49
CA LYS A 722 23.63 -52.47 46.65
C LYS A 722 23.63 -51.76 45.31
N ILE A 723 22.48 -51.18 44.98
CA ILE A 723 22.29 -50.25 43.87
C ILE A 723 22.30 -48.82 44.41
N SER A 724 22.85 -47.89 43.64
CA SER A 724 23.12 -46.55 44.13
C SER A 724 22.89 -45.48 43.07
N SER A 725 22.61 -44.27 43.54
CA SER A 725 22.50 -43.06 42.73
C SER A 725 23.32 -41.95 43.37
N PHE A 726 24.05 -41.20 42.55
CA PHE A 726 24.82 -40.02 42.95
C PHE A 726 24.29 -38.84 42.14
N TYR A 727 23.93 -37.72 42.78
CA TYR A 727 23.30 -36.59 42.11
C TYR A 727 23.55 -35.26 42.84
N HIS A 728 23.46 -34.15 42.09
CA HIS A 728 23.59 -32.81 42.66
C HIS A 728 22.39 -32.46 43.54
N ASN A 729 22.59 -31.75 44.67
CA ASN A 729 21.53 -31.51 45.67
C ASN A 729 20.20 -30.93 45.12
N SER A 730 20.26 -30.22 43.98
CA SER A 730 19.08 -29.66 43.29
C SER A 730 18.30 -30.66 42.42
N CYS A 731 18.86 -31.83 42.07
CA CYS A 731 18.33 -32.74 41.04
C CYS A 731 17.75 -34.05 41.62
N GLY A 732 17.37 -34.08 42.90
CA GLY A 732 16.91 -35.32 43.56
C GLY A 732 15.55 -35.86 43.13
N ASN A 733 14.79 -35.10 42.35
CA ASN A 733 13.46 -35.44 41.81
C ASN A 733 13.39 -35.30 40.28
N ASP A 734 14.53 -35.49 39.62
CA ASP A 734 14.69 -35.23 38.19
C ASP A 734 14.11 -36.36 37.33
N HIS A 735 13.42 -36.00 36.25
CA HIS A 735 12.80 -36.95 35.31
C HIS A 735 13.56 -36.95 33.99
N LEU A 736 13.34 -37.96 33.14
CA LEU A 736 13.78 -37.86 31.74
C LEU A 736 13.06 -36.71 31.05
N TRP A 737 13.75 -36.01 30.17
CA TRP A 737 13.15 -34.97 29.33
C TRP A 737 11.90 -35.48 28.61
N GLY A 738 10.78 -34.74 28.75
CA GLY A 738 9.48 -35.12 28.20
C GLY A 738 8.62 -36.04 29.07
N PHE A 739 9.13 -36.54 30.21
CA PHE A 739 8.42 -37.47 31.11
C PHE A 739 8.22 -36.95 32.54
N GLY A 740 8.47 -35.65 32.77
CA GLY A 740 8.22 -35.00 34.05
C GLY A 740 8.93 -33.67 34.16
N VAL A 741 8.99 -33.13 35.39
CA VAL A 741 9.75 -31.91 35.67
C VAL A 741 11.23 -32.26 35.72
N VAL A 742 12.02 -31.45 35.01
CA VAL A 742 13.48 -31.54 34.98
C VAL A 742 14.06 -30.28 35.61
N ALA A 743 15.07 -30.43 36.45
CA ALA A 743 15.77 -29.30 37.04
C ALA A 743 16.68 -28.61 36.01
N ASP A 744 17.05 -27.34 36.27
CA ASP A 744 18.06 -26.66 35.46
C ASP A 744 19.42 -27.36 35.57
N ASP A 745 20.22 -27.26 34.50
CA ASP A 745 21.52 -27.91 34.42
C ASP A 745 22.49 -27.44 35.51
N PRO A 746 23.15 -28.36 36.25
CA PRO A 746 24.26 -28.02 37.14
C PRO A 746 25.36 -27.33 36.35
N SER A 747 25.92 -26.25 36.92
CA SER A 747 27.09 -25.61 36.32
C SER A 747 28.30 -26.55 36.39
N PRO A 748 29.06 -26.74 35.29
CA PRO A 748 30.28 -27.55 35.31
C PRO A 748 31.34 -26.96 36.26
N TYR A 749 32.10 -27.82 36.94
CA TYR A 749 33.09 -27.47 37.95
C TYR A 749 34.50 -27.93 37.56
N SER A 750 35.40 -26.98 37.31
CA SER A 750 36.82 -27.28 37.01
C SER A 750 37.59 -27.99 38.14
N ALA A 751 37.06 -28.02 39.37
CA ALA A 751 37.56 -28.82 40.50
C ALA A 751 36.40 -29.13 41.46
N THR A 752 36.11 -30.40 41.71
CA THR A 752 34.95 -30.83 42.50
C THR A 752 35.28 -30.94 43.99
N THR A 753 34.48 -30.33 44.86
CA THR A 753 34.42 -30.72 46.27
C THR A 753 33.27 -31.70 46.44
N ALA A 754 33.49 -32.86 47.06
CA ALA A 754 32.44 -33.87 47.26
C ALA A 754 31.19 -33.40 48.06
N ASN A 755 31.13 -32.15 48.52
CA ASN A 755 30.02 -31.65 49.34
C ASN A 755 28.75 -31.28 48.54
N ASP A 756 28.85 -31.05 47.22
CA ASP A 756 27.73 -30.58 46.40
C ASP A 756 26.80 -31.69 45.90
N TYR A 757 27.17 -32.94 46.15
CA TYR A 757 26.44 -34.12 45.70
C TYR A 757 25.94 -34.98 46.87
N VAL A 758 24.77 -35.58 46.67
CA VAL A 758 24.21 -36.60 47.56
C VAL A 758 24.40 -37.98 46.96
N TYR A 759 24.77 -38.91 47.83
CA TYR A 759 24.89 -40.32 47.51
C TYR A 759 23.81 -41.12 48.24
N TYR A 760 23.04 -41.92 47.50
CA TYR A 760 22.03 -42.82 48.05
C TYR A 760 22.38 -44.27 47.74
N ASP A 761 22.48 -45.07 48.81
CA ASP A 761 22.63 -46.52 48.76
C ASP A 761 21.31 -47.20 49.09
N TYR A 762 20.85 -48.09 48.21
CA TYR A 762 19.69 -48.95 48.47
C TYR A 762 20.17 -50.40 48.65
N GLN A 763 20.04 -50.92 49.87
CA GLN A 763 20.27 -52.34 50.13
C GLN A 763 19.08 -53.14 49.61
N LEU A 764 19.34 -54.10 48.71
CA LEU A 764 18.35 -54.99 48.13
C LEU A 764 18.12 -56.15 49.10
N SER A 765 17.37 -55.90 50.18
CA SER A 765 17.06 -56.87 51.25
C SER A 765 15.60 -57.30 51.23
#